data_AF-A0A1I0TG20-F1
#
_entry.id   AF-A0A1I0TG20-F1
#
_cell.length_a   1.000
_cell.length_b   1.000
_cell.length_c   1.000
_cell.angle_alpha   90.00
_cell.angle_beta   90.00
_cell.angle_gamma   90.00
#
_symmetry.space_group_name_H-M   'P 1'
#
loop_
_entity.id
_entity.type
_entity.pdbx_description
1 polymer ?
#
loop_
_entity_poly.entity_id
_entity_poly.type
_entity_poly.pdbx_seq_one_letter_code
_entity_poly.pdbx_strand_id
1 'polypeptide(L)'
;MNVYRLHCHDAKQLHDFIAQHHLAQHKHIFVQIAAHKAEQRKLREMIELICRCLPQAQLFGMTYGESFGSCDRFFICFTVFEKVSVHSVLLPYKEFANELEIATYISDALITEETNLLLLFADQESNFHSLIRHIPLANDQTVVIAGRMKEGERLFSHEGIVAGGMIAISFNGSSLRVQPSHPFLWEPVGVTFRVTKCSGNKIYELDGKKAARLLQRYLGKAFIDRLPFSGAEFPFVMEKNGNKQCLSIVKANKDGSIEINGRVDQGETVKLSFVHLPSLFWRMSDELTKLAKKPVEAIFFYRSAAVQGYAYPALQQVTATLEQVAPTFAPFTFAELVIKDRYDPIRSATFSIVALSEGNHHKANSGVSVSLSIPKTLQGVMTLAHLLSANSREMERLRVRSQISQSLFEHNTDIVYSTDLHGNLMNVNPAFEKVLGYKREEVLHTNALKYIHPNDVRRVSMHFYRALRGKIQYYNLEIPTKSGKTLLFQIKNVPIVVDGKKVGIYGIGRDITEQKKAEEKISYLAYYDPDTHLPNRTKFMETIGEQLEKAKRKNRKLAIALIDLDRFKRINDSVGHYAGDEILKQVVQRILHVLPMGAYLGRFHGDKFCLLLTGKINSKRVFETATRISKEVMKPIVYEGKEFFITASIGISFYPNDGVDTHSLLKNADIAVNRAKQCGGNRVQFYSAEMNDETLHRLEMERYLRKALEKREFFLCYQPIIDINTGEIVGNEALVRWRHPKLGLVRPDQFISLAEETGLIHEIGRWVLATACKQTKQWQKSGNKQLSIFVNVSAAQFQHESFIDDVKQALAQSRLSPNCLHLELTENSMLRNLHHSIQVMKELQRIGVGIAIDDFGSGYASFSYLKNLPANILKIDRSFIKQLHTNSSDIAIVKAIITMGHGLGLKIVAEGVEMGEHLQLLKTLDCHYAQGYALYRPATAEELSTYIMISPK
;
A
#
# COMPACT_ATOMS: atom_id res chain seq x y z
N MET A 1 -31.13 17.47 41.78
CA MET A 1 -30.54 18.72 42.29
C MET A 1 -31.57 19.85 42.29
N ASN A 2 -31.57 20.71 43.32
CA ASN A 2 -32.41 21.92 43.37
C ASN A 2 -31.54 23.17 43.58
N VAL A 3 -31.90 24.29 42.93
CA VAL A 3 -31.17 25.55 43.03
C VAL A 3 -32.09 26.65 43.57
N TYR A 4 -31.66 27.32 44.64
CA TYR A 4 -32.37 28.43 45.27
C TYR A 4 -31.50 29.67 45.26
N ARG A 5 -32.03 30.80 44.80
CA ARG A 5 -31.27 32.06 44.73
C ARG A 5 -31.97 33.14 45.53
N LEU A 6 -31.16 33.92 46.22
CA LEU A 6 -31.60 35.01 47.07
C LEU A 6 -30.78 36.26 46.77
N HIS A 7 -31.52 37.35 46.52
CA HIS A 7 -30.99 38.70 46.55
C HIS A 7 -31.45 39.30 47.88
N CYS A 8 -30.51 39.69 48.74
CA CYS A 8 -30.86 40.21 50.06
C CYS A 8 -29.98 41.37 50.49
N HIS A 9 -30.50 42.16 51.42
CA HIS A 9 -29.80 43.33 51.99
C HIS A 9 -29.35 43.13 53.43
N ASP A 10 -29.89 42.12 54.12
CA ASP A 10 -29.65 41.82 55.54
C ASP A 10 -29.76 40.32 55.86
N ALA A 11 -29.31 39.96 57.07
CA ALA A 11 -29.30 38.59 57.56
C ALA A 11 -30.69 38.03 57.90
N LYS A 12 -31.68 38.88 58.14
CA LYS A 12 -33.04 38.42 58.46
C LYS A 12 -33.70 37.79 57.24
N GLN A 13 -33.61 38.46 56.09
CA GLN A 13 -34.09 37.92 54.81
C GLN A 13 -33.47 36.56 54.48
N LEU A 14 -32.18 36.40 54.78
CA LEU A 14 -31.48 35.13 54.61
C LEU A 14 -32.01 34.04 55.56
N HIS A 15 -32.21 34.35 56.83
CA HIS A 15 -32.75 33.40 57.80
C HIS A 15 -34.15 32.92 57.39
N ASP A 16 -35.03 33.86 57.02
CA ASP A 16 -36.40 33.56 56.62
C ASP A 16 -36.43 32.70 55.34
N PHE A 17 -35.53 32.97 54.39
CA PHE A 17 -35.37 32.18 53.16
C PHE A 17 -34.91 30.74 53.45
N ILE A 18 -33.92 30.56 54.33
CA ILE A 18 -33.43 29.24 54.74
C ILE A 18 -34.56 28.42 55.37
N ALA A 19 -35.35 29.04 56.24
CA ALA A 19 -36.49 28.40 56.90
C ALA A 19 -37.60 28.04 55.89
N GLN A 20 -37.98 28.99 55.03
CA GLN A 20 -39.06 28.81 54.03
C GLN A 20 -38.79 27.64 53.08
N HIS A 21 -37.54 27.48 52.64
CA HIS A 21 -37.14 26.43 51.72
C HIS A 21 -36.66 25.14 52.40
N HIS A 22 -36.78 25.05 53.73
CA HIS A 22 -36.38 23.89 54.53
C HIS A 22 -34.94 23.43 54.28
N LEU A 23 -34.03 24.38 53.97
CA LEU A 23 -32.68 24.04 53.51
C LEU A 23 -31.88 23.24 54.55
N ALA A 24 -32.14 23.45 55.85
CA ALA A 24 -31.47 22.74 56.94
C ALA A 24 -31.72 21.21 56.96
N GLN A 25 -32.72 20.71 56.22
CA GLN A 25 -33.00 19.26 56.14
C GLN A 25 -32.10 18.52 55.15
N HIS A 26 -31.39 19.24 54.28
CA HIS A 26 -30.55 18.65 53.24
C HIS A 26 -29.11 18.44 53.71
N LYS A 27 -28.52 17.28 53.37
CA LYS A 27 -27.17 16.91 53.79
C LYS A 27 -26.06 17.47 52.91
N HIS A 28 -26.32 17.66 51.62
CA HIS A 28 -25.31 18.12 50.66
C HIS A 28 -25.76 19.45 50.05
N ILE A 29 -25.20 20.55 50.56
CA ILE A 29 -25.55 21.90 50.13
C ILE A 29 -24.27 22.65 49.79
N PHE A 30 -24.24 23.23 48.59
CA PHE A 30 -23.19 24.14 48.16
C PHE A 30 -23.73 25.57 48.11
N VAL A 31 -23.06 26.50 48.77
CA VAL A 31 -23.49 27.90 48.89
C VAL A 31 -22.47 28.80 48.22
N GLN A 32 -22.91 29.52 47.19
CA GLN A 32 -22.12 30.51 46.49
C GLN A 32 -22.60 31.92 46.83
N ILE A 33 -21.69 32.81 47.23
CA ILE A 33 -22.01 34.17 47.68
C ILE A 33 -21.17 35.20 46.92
N ALA A 34 -21.83 36.22 46.37
CA ALA A 34 -21.18 37.44 45.91
C ALA A 34 -21.67 38.62 46.77
N ALA A 35 -20.75 39.34 47.40
CA ALA A 35 -21.06 40.45 48.31
C ALA A 35 -20.40 41.77 47.86
N HIS A 36 -21.10 42.89 48.02
CA HIS A 36 -20.50 44.19 47.70
C HIS A 36 -19.31 44.48 48.64
N LYS A 37 -18.17 44.93 48.09
CA LYS A 37 -16.92 45.14 48.85
C LYS A 37 -17.08 46.10 50.04
N ALA A 38 -18.04 47.02 50.00
CA ALA A 38 -18.33 47.95 51.10
C ALA A 38 -19.02 47.32 52.33
N GLU A 39 -19.52 46.08 52.23
CA GLU A 39 -20.39 45.45 53.25
C GLU A 39 -19.68 44.38 54.10
N GLN A 40 -18.36 44.51 54.32
CA GLN A 40 -17.55 43.48 55.01
C GLN A 40 -18.05 43.08 56.39
N ARG A 41 -18.61 44.02 57.17
CA ARG A 41 -19.16 43.72 58.51
C ARG A 41 -20.40 42.83 58.41
N LYS A 42 -21.36 43.20 57.57
CA LYS A 42 -22.57 42.41 57.33
C LYS A 42 -22.25 41.06 56.69
N LEU A 43 -21.22 40.99 55.86
CA LEU A 43 -20.77 39.72 55.30
C LEU A 43 -20.38 38.70 56.38
N ARG A 44 -19.71 39.11 57.46
CA ARG A 44 -19.40 38.21 58.58
C ARG A 44 -20.66 37.70 59.27
N GLU A 45 -21.60 38.60 59.54
CA GLU A 45 -22.91 38.25 60.14
C GLU A 45 -23.67 37.24 59.26
N MET A 46 -23.61 37.39 57.94
CA MET A 46 -24.21 36.46 56.97
C MET A 46 -23.52 35.09 56.99
N ILE A 47 -22.18 35.05 57.02
CA ILE A 47 -21.42 33.79 57.07
C ILE A 47 -21.72 33.05 58.38
N GLU A 48 -21.70 33.75 59.52
CA GLU A 48 -22.03 33.18 60.83
C GLU A 48 -23.45 32.61 60.85
N LEU A 49 -24.41 33.32 60.26
CA LEU A 49 -25.79 32.84 60.14
C LEU A 49 -25.88 31.55 59.32
N ILE A 50 -25.20 31.49 58.16
CA ILE A 50 -25.20 30.29 57.31
C ILE A 50 -24.53 29.13 58.03
N CYS A 51 -23.38 29.34 58.67
CA CYS A 51 -22.69 28.27 59.41
C CYS A 51 -23.54 27.75 60.58
N ARG A 52 -24.32 28.61 61.23
CA ARG A 52 -25.22 28.23 62.31
C ARG A 52 -26.45 27.46 61.80
N CYS A 53 -27.09 27.94 60.73
CA CYS A 53 -28.32 27.34 60.22
C CYS A 53 -28.07 26.12 59.32
N LEU A 54 -26.92 26.06 58.64
CA LEU A 54 -26.53 25.05 57.67
C LEU A 54 -25.08 24.59 57.92
N PRO A 55 -24.78 23.92 59.04
CA PRO A 55 -23.41 23.56 59.41
C PRO A 55 -22.74 22.55 58.46
N GLN A 56 -23.53 21.81 57.68
CA GLN A 56 -23.05 20.84 56.68
C GLN A 56 -22.80 21.47 55.30
N ALA A 57 -23.15 22.74 55.11
CA ALA A 57 -23.05 23.40 53.82
C ALA A 57 -21.61 23.81 53.51
N GLN A 58 -21.17 23.55 52.28
CA GLN A 58 -19.90 24.03 51.77
C GLN A 58 -20.09 25.45 51.25
N LEU A 59 -19.51 26.44 51.93
CA LEU A 59 -19.65 27.85 51.62
C LEU A 59 -18.43 28.39 50.87
N PHE A 60 -18.70 29.09 49.78
CA PHE A 60 -17.72 29.82 48.98
C PHE A 60 -18.26 31.19 48.59
N GLY A 61 -17.42 32.22 48.67
CA GLY A 61 -17.81 33.50 48.10
C GLY A 61 -16.69 34.49 47.85
N MET A 62 -17.07 35.58 47.19
CA MET A 62 -16.18 36.68 46.89
C MET A 62 -16.83 38.05 47.15
N THR A 63 -15.99 39.06 47.39
CA THR A 63 -16.44 40.45 47.34
C THR A 63 -16.27 41.02 45.93
N TYR A 64 -17.19 41.86 45.46
CA TYR A 64 -17.09 42.54 44.16
C TYR A 64 -17.18 44.08 44.30
N GLY A 65 -16.65 44.83 43.32
CA GLY A 65 -16.70 46.30 43.24
C GLY A 65 -17.94 46.88 42.53
N GLU A 66 -17.94 48.17 42.16
CA GLU A 66 -19.09 48.89 41.56
C GLU A 66 -19.63 48.33 40.23
N SER A 67 -18.96 47.34 39.64
CA SER A 67 -19.20 46.87 38.27
C SER A 67 -20.37 45.88 38.09
N PHE A 68 -21.18 45.62 39.13
CA PHE A 68 -22.24 44.59 39.08
C PHE A 68 -23.64 45.08 38.71
N GLY A 69 -23.86 46.39 38.58
CA GLY A 69 -25.08 46.96 37.97
C GLY A 69 -26.41 46.68 38.68
N SER A 70 -26.42 46.20 39.93
CA SER A 70 -27.62 46.06 40.77
C SER A 70 -27.41 46.75 42.13
N CYS A 71 -28.51 47.22 42.74
CA CYS A 71 -28.54 47.84 44.08
C CYS A 71 -28.52 46.81 45.23
N ASP A 72 -28.48 45.51 44.94
CA ASP A 72 -28.52 44.44 45.95
C ASP A 72 -27.15 44.23 46.58
N ARG A 73 -27.12 44.04 47.90
CA ARG A 73 -25.85 43.93 48.65
C ARG A 73 -25.24 42.53 48.59
N PHE A 74 -26.09 41.50 48.55
CA PHE A 74 -25.69 40.10 48.56
C PHE A 74 -26.47 39.29 47.52
N PHE A 75 -25.74 38.51 46.72
CA PHE A 75 -26.28 37.51 45.81
C PHE A 75 -25.87 36.14 46.31
N ILE A 76 -26.84 35.31 46.68
CA ILE A 76 -26.60 34.00 47.30
C ILE A 76 -27.28 32.94 46.46
N CYS A 77 -26.58 31.84 46.19
CA CYS A 77 -27.11 30.67 45.52
C CYS A 77 -26.85 29.43 46.37
N PHE A 78 -27.92 28.73 46.73
CA PHE A 78 -27.90 27.42 47.38
C PHE A 78 -28.16 26.36 46.31
N THR A 79 -27.19 25.47 46.11
CA THR A 79 -27.33 24.29 45.26
C THR A 79 -27.41 23.07 46.17
N VAL A 80 -28.57 22.43 46.19
CA VAL A 80 -28.86 21.24 47.00
C VAL A 80 -28.70 20.00 46.13
N PHE A 81 -27.80 19.12 46.55
CA PHE A 81 -27.48 17.87 45.88
C PHE A 81 -28.16 16.69 46.60
N GLU A 82 -28.70 15.75 45.82
CA GLU A 82 -29.32 14.53 46.35
C GLU A 82 -28.33 13.36 46.47
N LYS A 83 -27.40 13.26 45.51
CA LYS A 83 -26.49 12.11 45.34
C LYS A 83 -25.03 12.51 45.28
N VAL A 84 -24.74 13.80 45.18
CA VAL A 84 -23.38 14.34 45.09
C VAL A 84 -22.95 14.87 46.45
N SER A 85 -21.75 14.50 46.85
CA SER A 85 -21.06 15.08 48.00
C SER A 85 -20.15 16.22 47.57
N VAL A 86 -20.12 17.29 48.35
CA VAL A 86 -19.27 18.46 48.10
C VAL A 86 -18.33 18.60 49.28
N HIS A 87 -17.04 18.72 48.99
CA HIS A 87 -15.99 18.90 49.99
C HIS A 87 -15.16 20.13 49.63
N SER A 88 -14.79 20.94 50.62
CA SER A 88 -13.87 22.05 50.40
C SER A 88 -12.74 22.04 51.42
N VAL A 89 -11.58 22.54 50.99
CA VAL A 89 -10.42 22.78 51.87
C VAL A 89 -9.89 24.19 51.63
N LEU A 90 -9.56 24.87 52.73
CA LEU A 90 -8.81 26.12 52.71
C LEU A 90 -7.31 25.80 52.74
N LEU A 91 -6.55 26.42 51.83
CA LEU A 91 -5.13 26.18 51.63
C LEU A 91 -4.37 27.50 51.76
N PRO A 92 -3.81 27.82 52.94
CA PRO A 92 -2.96 29.00 53.12
C PRO A 92 -1.63 28.82 52.37
N TYR A 93 -1.25 29.76 51.51
CA TYR A 93 -0.01 29.63 50.71
C TYR A 93 1.26 29.54 51.55
N LYS A 94 1.22 30.05 52.78
CA LYS A 94 2.37 30.01 53.70
C LYS A 94 2.70 28.61 54.21
N GLU A 95 1.77 27.66 54.09
CA GLU A 95 1.94 26.28 54.57
C GLU A 95 2.61 25.36 53.54
N PHE A 96 2.83 25.85 52.32
CA PHE A 96 3.37 25.06 51.21
C PHE A 96 4.59 25.75 50.60
N ALA A 97 5.63 24.98 50.25
CA ALA A 97 6.86 25.53 49.70
C ALA A 97 6.75 25.89 48.20
N ASN A 98 5.87 25.21 47.46
CA ASN A 98 5.72 25.35 46.01
C ASN A 98 4.33 24.87 45.52
N GLU A 99 3.98 25.14 44.26
CA GLU A 99 2.69 24.74 43.70
C GLU A 99 2.52 23.22 43.56
N LEU A 100 3.61 22.44 43.51
CA LEU A 100 3.53 20.98 43.43
C LEU A 100 3.00 20.39 44.74
N GLU A 101 3.48 20.87 45.90
CA GLU A 101 2.98 20.43 47.21
C GLU A 101 1.49 20.73 47.39
N ILE A 102 1.04 21.90 46.92
CA ILE A 102 -0.37 22.27 46.94
C ILE A 102 -1.19 21.31 46.07
N ALA A 103 -0.71 20.99 44.86
CA ALA A 103 -1.39 20.06 43.97
C ALA A 103 -1.48 18.65 44.55
N THR A 104 -0.42 18.16 45.17
CA THR A 104 -0.39 16.85 45.85
C THR A 104 -1.39 16.82 47.00
N TYR A 105 -1.40 17.85 47.85
CA TYR A 105 -2.37 17.93 48.94
C TYR A 105 -3.81 17.96 48.44
N ILE A 106 -4.12 18.74 47.39
CA ILE A 106 -5.45 18.75 46.76
C ILE A 106 -5.82 17.36 46.26
N SER A 107 -4.88 16.68 45.60
CA SER A 107 -5.09 15.32 45.10
C SER A 107 -5.45 14.35 46.22
N ASP A 108 -4.70 14.37 47.31
CA ASP A 108 -4.90 13.43 48.42
C ASP A 108 -6.15 13.75 49.25
N ALA A 109 -6.47 15.04 49.43
CA ALA A 109 -7.54 15.48 50.30
C ALA A 109 -8.93 15.54 49.63
N LEU A 110 -8.98 15.81 48.32
CA LEU A 110 -10.23 16.17 47.63
C LEU A 110 -10.57 15.33 46.40
N ILE A 111 -9.60 14.65 45.80
CA ILE A 111 -9.81 13.91 44.55
C ILE A 111 -10.08 12.43 44.85
N THR A 112 -11.23 11.95 44.41
CA THR A 112 -11.64 10.53 44.43
C THR A 112 -11.98 10.08 43.02
N GLU A 113 -12.14 8.78 42.77
CA GLU A 113 -12.54 8.27 41.45
C GLU A 113 -13.88 8.87 40.96
N GLU A 114 -14.72 9.34 41.88
CA GLU A 114 -16.02 9.95 41.60
C GLU A 114 -15.96 11.49 41.43
N THR A 115 -14.79 12.12 41.45
CA THR A 115 -14.67 13.57 41.28
C THR A 115 -14.99 13.98 39.84
N ASN A 116 -16.08 14.71 39.62
CA ASN A 116 -16.46 15.22 38.29
C ASN A 116 -16.22 16.72 38.11
N LEU A 117 -16.16 17.50 39.20
CA LEU A 117 -15.84 18.94 39.14
C LEU A 117 -14.93 19.32 40.30
N LEU A 118 -13.87 20.07 39.98
CA LEU A 118 -12.95 20.66 40.95
C LEU A 118 -12.84 22.17 40.68
N LEU A 119 -13.15 22.98 41.68
CA LEU A 119 -13.06 24.43 41.62
C LEU A 119 -11.91 24.92 42.50
N LEU A 120 -11.05 25.78 41.96
CA LEU A 120 -9.86 26.31 42.64
C LEU A 120 -9.87 27.84 42.59
N PHE A 121 -10.00 28.50 43.73
CA PHE A 121 -10.11 29.96 43.75
C PHE A 121 -9.06 30.55 44.68
N ALA A 122 -8.26 31.50 44.17
CA ALA A 122 -7.14 32.11 44.91
C ALA A 122 -7.34 33.62 45.12
N ASP A 123 -6.95 34.10 46.30
CA ASP A 123 -7.05 35.52 46.67
C ASP A 123 -5.91 36.40 46.12
N GLN A 124 -4.75 35.82 45.80
CA GLN A 124 -3.53 36.50 45.37
C GLN A 124 -2.93 35.87 44.09
N GLU A 125 -1.76 36.36 43.66
CA GLU A 125 -1.05 35.80 42.51
C GLU A 125 -0.70 34.33 42.73
N SER A 126 -1.12 33.49 41.80
CA SER A 126 -0.92 32.04 41.84
C SER A 126 -0.69 31.55 40.43
N ASN A 127 0.32 30.72 40.21
CA ASN A 127 0.61 30.19 38.89
C ASN A 127 -0.31 29.00 38.59
N PHE A 128 -1.56 29.28 38.24
CA PHE A 128 -2.57 28.25 37.97
C PHE A 128 -2.17 27.29 36.85
N HIS A 129 -1.47 27.77 35.83
CA HIS A 129 -0.94 26.93 34.76
C HIS A 129 0.09 25.90 35.25
N SER A 130 0.85 26.22 36.31
CA SER A 130 1.77 25.27 36.96
C SER A 130 1.04 24.36 37.94
N LEU A 131 0.19 24.93 38.79
CA LEU A 131 -0.56 24.19 39.81
C LEU A 131 -1.46 23.11 39.20
N ILE A 132 -2.36 23.49 38.28
CA ILE A 132 -3.35 22.59 37.68
C ILE A 132 -2.69 21.53 36.79
N ARG A 133 -1.46 21.76 36.33
CA ARG A 133 -0.69 20.76 35.61
C ARG A 133 -0.45 19.53 36.46
N HIS A 134 -0.23 19.72 37.76
CA HIS A 134 0.11 18.65 38.69
C HIS A 134 -1.11 18.02 39.36
N ILE A 135 -2.30 18.61 39.20
CA ILE A 135 -3.56 18.05 39.70
C ILE A 135 -4.07 16.97 38.74
N PRO A 136 -4.18 15.69 39.13
CA PRO A 136 -4.70 14.65 38.25
C PRO A 136 -6.19 14.83 37.94
N LEU A 137 -6.64 14.34 36.79
CA LEU A 137 -8.07 14.19 36.52
C LEU A 137 -8.49 12.81 37.04
N ALA A 138 -9.50 12.76 37.91
CA ALA A 138 -9.98 11.50 38.50
C ALA A 138 -10.56 10.55 37.45
N ASN A 139 -11.32 11.11 36.50
CA ASN A 139 -11.97 10.37 35.43
C ASN A 139 -12.12 11.25 34.18
N ASP A 140 -12.66 10.65 33.14
CA ASP A 140 -12.86 11.28 31.82
C ASP A 140 -13.85 12.45 31.82
N GLN A 141 -14.63 12.60 32.89
CA GLN A 141 -15.63 13.66 33.07
C GLN A 141 -15.14 14.76 34.03
N THR A 142 -13.97 14.61 34.65
CA THR A 142 -13.43 15.59 35.58
C THR A 142 -13.07 16.89 34.87
N VAL A 143 -13.62 17.99 35.38
CA VAL A 143 -13.28 19.36 34.95
C VAL A 143 -12.66 20.11 36.12
N VAL A 144 -11.50 20.74 35.89
CA VAL A 144 -10.85 21.63 36.85
C VAL A 144 -10.98 23.06 36.37
N ILE A 145 -11.60 23.92 37.18
CA ILE A 145 -11.73 25.36 36.89
C ILE A 145 -11.01 26.13 37.98
N ALA A 146 -10.09 27.00 37.57
CA ALA A 146 -9.37 27.84 38.50
C ALA A 146 -9.54 29.32 38.20
N GLY A 147 -9.76 30.11 39.24
CA GLY A 147 -10.02 31.55 39.15
C GLY A 147 -9.16 32.36 40.12
N ARG A 148 -8.54 33.44 39.62
CA ARG A 148 -7.82 34.41 40.46
C ARG A 148 -8.70 35.61 40.78
N MET A 149 -8.78 36.00 42.04
CA MET A 149 -9.46 37.24 42.42
C MET A 149 -8.79 38.47 41.79
N LYS A 150 -9.59 39.51 41.49
CA LYS A 150 -9.04 40.79 41.04
C LYS A 150 -8.40 41.54 42.18
N GLU A 151 -7.49 42.44 41.83
CA GLU A 151 -6.88 43.33 42.81
C GLU A 151 -7.97 44.13 43.56
N GLY A 152 -7.93 44.02 44.89
CA GLY A 152 -8.90 44.65 45.78
C GLY A 152 -10.17 43.85 46.05
N GLU A 153 -10.46 42.77 45.35
CA GLU A 153 -11.53 41.83 45.73
C GLU A 153 -10.99 40.79 46.73
N ARG A 154 -11.87 40.18 47.53
CA ARG A 154 -11.51 39.23 48.59
C ARG A 154 -12.29 37.94 48.44
N LEU A 155 -11.62 36.84 48.73
CA LEU A 155 -12.19 35.51 48.79
C LEU A 155 -12.58 35.17 50.23
N PHE A 156 -13.66 34.40 50.45
CA PHE A 156 -14.06 33.94 51.77
C PHE A 156 -14.72 32.55 51.74
N SER A 157 -14.63 31.85 52.87
CA SER A 157 -15.23 30.53 53.14
C SER A 157 -16.04 30.58 54.45
N HIS A 158 -16.46 29.41 54.94
CA HIS A 158 -17.07 29.26 56.26
C HIS A 158 -16.14 29.69 57.42
N GLU A 159 -14.82 29.70 57.20
CA GLU A 159 -13.81 30.15 58.19
C GLU A 159 -13.58 31.67 58.16
N GLY A 160 -14.22 32.38 57.22
CA GLY A 160 -14.09 33.82 57.05
C GLY A 160 -13.28 34.21 55.81
N ILE A 161 -12.69 35.41 55.83
CA ILE A 161 -11.95 35.96 54.69
C ILE A 161 -10.61 35.25 54.53
N VAL A 162 -10.35 34.75 53.33
CA VAL A 162 -9.07 34.13 52.95
C VAL A 162 -8.05 35.24 52.71
N ALA A 163 -6.92 35.17 53.43
CA ALA A 163 -5.81 36.10 53.31
C ALA A 163 -4.51 35.35 53.00
N GLY A 164 -4.11 35.35 51.72
CA GLY A 164 -2.91 34.67 51.23
C GLY A 164 -3.10 33.17 51.11
N GLY A 165 -4.08 32.73 50.33
CA GLY A 165 -4.40 31.32 50.14
C GLY A 165 -5.40 31.06 49.02
N MET A 166 -5.85 29.82 48.95
CA MET A 166 -6.87 29.38 48.01
C MET A 166 -7.90 28.47 48.64
N ILE A 167 -9.08 28.40 48.03
CA ILE A 167 -10.12 27.42 48.37
C ILE A 167 -10.18 26.42 47.22
N ALA A 168 -10.07 25.14 47.57
CA ALA A 168 -10.31 24.04 46.64
C ALA A 168 -11.63 23.36 47.00
N ILE A 169 -12.49 23.12 46.01
CA ILE A 169 -13.85 22.57 46.20
C ILE A 169 -14.06 21.43 45.21
N SER A 170 -14.31 20.23 45.72
CA SER A 170 -14.52 19.02 44.95
C SER A 170 -15.98 18.56 45.03
N PHE A 171 -16.52 18.16 43.88
CA PHE A 171 -17.86 17.60 43.73
C PHE A 171 -17.73 16.14 43.30
N ASN A 172 -18.14 15.24 44.19
CA ASN A 172 -17.96 13.80 44.06
C ASN A 172 -19.30 13.09 43.99
N GLY A 173 -19.52 12.32 42.92
CA GLY A 173 -20.65 11.41 42.83
C GLY A 173 -20.88 10.94 41.41
N SER A 174 -20.93 9.62 41.20
CA SER A 174 -21.09 8.99 39.88
C SER A 174 -22.33 9.41 39.08
N SER A 175 -23.34 9.99 39.73
CA SER A 175 -24.52 10.54 39.07
C SER A 175 -24.36 11.98 38.54
N LEU A 176 -23.31 12.69 38.95
CA LEU A 176 -23.08 14.07 38.54
C LEU A 176 -22.61 14.13 37.09
N ARG A 177 -23.45 14.71 36.24
CA ARG A 177 -23.07 15.06 34.88
C ARG A 177 -22.62 16.51 34.84
N VAL A 178 -21.35 16.70 34.49
CA VAL A 178 -20.74 18.01 34.27
C VAL A 178 -20.59 18.21 32.77
N GLN A 179 -21.25 19.23 32.24
CA GLN A 179 -21.08 19.65 30.85
C GLN A 179 -20.38 21.01 30.81
N PRO A 180 -19.04 21.02 30.66
CA PRO A 180 -18.27 22.25 30.49
C PRO A 180 -18.47 22.88 29.10
N SER A 181 -18.51 24.21 29.04
CA SER A 181 -18.35 24.98 27.80
C SER A 181 -17.50 26.21 28.05
N HIS A 182 -16.37 26.29 27.36
CA HIS A 182 -15.25 27.18 27.69
C HIS A 182 -14.65 27.83 26.43
N PRO A 183 -15.40 28.67 25.71
CA PRO A 183 -14.95 29.17 24.42
C PRO A 183 -13.76 30.13 24.58
N PHE A 184 -12.69 29.87 23.83
CA PHE A 184 -11.60 30.82 23.63
C PHE A 184 -11.94 31.74 22.46
N LEU A 185 -12.24 33.00 22.76
CA LEU A 185 -12.84 33.97 21.81
C LEU A 185 -11.90 35.10 21.40
N TRP A 186 -10.62 35.00 21.77
CA TRP A 186 -9.61 35.99 21.43
C TRP A 186 -9.10 35.76 20.00
N GLU A 187 -9.29 36.77 19.16
CA GLU A 187 -8.79 36.79 17.80
C GLU A 187 -7.57 37.72 17.70
N PRO A 188 -6.42 37.21 17.22
CA PRO A 188 -5.20 38.00 17.14
C PRO A 188 -5.29 39.04 16.01
N VAL A 189 -5.01 40.29 16.33
CA VAL A 189 -5.04 41.46 15.45
C VAL A 189 -3.69 42.16 15.40
N GLY A 190 -3.41 42.85 14.30
CA GLY A 190 -2.19 43.65 14.18
C GLY A 190 -0.94 42.83 13.92
N VAL A 191 0.20 43.38 14.36
CA VAL A 191 1.53 42.81 14.18
C VAL A 191 1.88 41.85 15.31
N THR A 192 2.69 40.85 14.98
CA THR A 192 3.30 39.95 15.97
C THR A 192 4.56 40.61 16.52
N PHE A 193 4.66 40.70 17.85
CA PHE A 193 5.83 41.22 18.55
C PHE A 193 6.69 40.08 19.06
N ARG A 194 8.01 40.17 18.92
CA ARG A 194 8.96 39.25 19.54
C ARG A 194 9.40 39.78 20.90
N VAL A 195 9.28 38.96 21.93
CA VAL A 195 9.80 39.26 23.26
C VAL A 195 11.33 39.17 23.20
N THR A 196 12.00 40.31 23.36
CA THR A 196 13.46 40.42 23.25
C THR A 196 14.14 40.53 24.62
N LYS A 197 13.40 40.98 25.64
CA LYS A 197 13.87 40.99 27.04
C LYS A 197 12.69 40.93 28.01
N CYS A 198 12.69 39.95 28.91
CA CYS A 198 11.66 39.76 29.94
C CYS A 198 12.25 39.16 31.23
N SER A 199 11.47 39.19 32.31
CA SER A 199 11.75 38.50 33.57
C SER A 199 10.42 38.09 34.20
N GLY A 200 10.07 36.81 34.14
CA GLY A 200 8.81 36.29 34.68
C GLY A 200 7.58 36.90 34.01
N ASN A 201 6.77 37.64 34.77
CA ASN A 201 5.57 38.32 34.29
C ASN A 201 5.83 39.74 33.74
N LYS A 202 7.10 40.18 33.71
CA LYS A 202 7.49 41.54 33.32
C LYS A 202 8.24 41.55 31.99
N ILE A 203 7.71 42.27 31.00
CA ILE A 203 8.29 42.43 29.66
C ILE A 203 8.97 43.79 29.55
N TYR A 204 10.29 43.78 29.36
CA TYR A 204 11.08 45.00 29.20
C TYR A 204 11.12 45.45 27.74
N GLU A 205 11.34 44.51 26.80
CA GLU A 205 11.52 44.83 25.39
C GLU A 205 10.73 43.92 24.44
N LEU A 206 10.08 44.56 23.48
CA LEU A 206 9.42 43.94 22.32
C LEU A 206 10.14 44.45 21.06
N ASP A 207 10.55 43.53 20.18
CA ASP A 207 11.30 43.82 18.95
C ASP A 207 12.51 44.77 19.15
N GLY A 208 13.24 44.60 20.26
CA GLY A 208 14.42 45.41 20.62
C GLY A 208 14.09 46.83 21.08
N LYS A 209 12.84 47.12 21.44
CA LYS A 209 12.37 48.43 21.92
C LYS A 209 11.63 48.28 23.25
N LYS A 210 11.70 49.30 24.11
CA LYS A 210 10.96 49.34 25.38
C LYS A 210 9.47 49.05 25.16
N ALA A 211 8.94 48.05 25.85
CA ALA A 211 7.60 47.50 25.60
C ALA A 211 6.49 48.56 25.71
N ALA A 212 6.48 49.37 26.77
CA ALA A 212 5.46 50.41 26.96
C ALA A 212 5.53 51.49 25.87
N ARG A 213 6.74 51.90 25.46
CA ARG A 213 6.94 52.90 24.41
C ARG A 213 6.53 52.37 23.03
N LEU A 214 6.78 51.09 22.77
CA LEU A 214 6.33 50.44 21.56
C LEU A 214 4.81 50.41 21.51
N LEU A 215 4.15 49.90 22.55
CA LEU A 215 2.70 49.87 22.63
C LEU A 215 2.08 51.27 22.55
N GLN A 216 2.66 52.27 23.21
CA GLN A 216 2.22 53.66 23.09
C GLN A 216 2.30 54.18 21.65
N ARG A 217 3.32 53.80 20.88
CA ARG A 217 3.45 54.18 19.47
C ARG A 217 2.40 53.49 18.59
N TYR A 218 2.06 52.24 18.90
CA TYR A 218 1.10 51.46 18.12
C TYR A 218 -0.37 51.72 18.48
N LEU A 219 -0.67 51.93 19.76
CA LEU A 219 -2.03 52.03 20.31
C LEU A 219 -2.36 53.41 20.89
N GLY A 220 -1.38 54.32 20.94
CA GLY A 220 -1.55 55.66 21.48
C GLY A 220 -1.34 55.74 23.00
N LYS A 221 -1.26 56.98 23.50
CA LYS A 221 -1.06 57.28 24.93
C LYS A 221 -2.26 56.88 25.79
N ALA A 222 -3.48 57.12 25.28
CA ALA A 222 -4.72 56.80 26.00
C ALA A 222 -4.87 55.31 26.35
N PHE A 223 -4.27 54.40 25.58
CA PHE A 223 -4.24 52.97 25.89
C PHE A 223 -3.41 52.70 27.15
N ILE A 224 -2.21 53.29 27.23
CA ILE A 224 -1.29 53.10 28.36
C ILE A 224 -1.87 53.73 29.64
N ASP A 225 -2.46 54.93 29.52
CA ASP A 225 -3.03 55.66 30.65
C ASP A 225 -4.25 54.95 31.28
N ARG A 226 -4.90 54.04 30.53
CA ARG A 226 -6.07 53.25 30.97
C ARG A 226 -5.74 51.82 31.41
N LEU A 227 -4.47 51.43 31.51
CA LEU A 227 -4.10 50.13 32.09
C LEU A 227 -4.52 50.08 33.57
N PRO A 228 -5.04 48.93 34.08
CA PRO A 228 -5.16 47.62 33.44
C PRO A 228 -6.33 47.46 32.46
N PHE A 229 -7.33 48.36 32.49
CA PHE A 229 -8.60 48.16 31.78
C PHE A 229 -8.40 47.90 30.27
N SER A 230 -7.64 48.76 29.59
CA SER A 230 -7.38 48.58 28.15
C SER A 230 -6.52 47.35 27.83
N GLY A 231 -5.66 46.93 28.75
CA GLY A 231 -4.84 45.73 28.62
C GLY A 231 -5.61 44.43 28.81
N ALA A 232 -6.75 44.51 29.48
CA ALA A 232 -7.72 43.44 29.62
C ALA A 232 -8.63 43.34 28.37
N GLU A 233 -8.99 44.47 27.75
CA GLU A 233 -9.76 44.50 26.48
C GLU A 233 -8.94 44.03 25.27
N PHE A 234 -7.64 44.32 25.27
CA PHE A 234 -6.71 43.97 24.20
C PHE A 234 -5.50 43.19 24.75
N PRO A 235 -5.70 41.94 25.20
CA PRO A 235 -4.61 41.14 25.74
C PRO A 235 -3.66 40.68 24.64
N PHE A 236 -2.49 40.22 25.05
CA PHE A 236 -1.65 39.42 24.16
C PHE A 236 -2.19 37.99 24.09
N VAL A 237 -2.17 37.41 22.90
CA VAL A 237 -2.28 35.98 22.70
C VAL A 237 -0.94 35.47 22.19
N MET A 238 -0.47 34.40 22.80
CA MET A 238 0.69 33.65 22.36
C MET A 238 0.30 32.19 22.16
N GLU A 239 1.10 31.50 21.36
CA GLU A 239 0.96 30.06 21.15
C GLU A 239 2.19 29.36 21.71
N LYS A 240 2.00 28.49 22.71
CA LYS A 240 3.06 27.74 23.38
C LYS A 240 2.68 26.27 23.41
N ASN A 241 3.51 25.41 22.81
CA ASN A 241 3.26 23.97 22.70
C ASN A 241 1.89 23.63 22.09
N GLY A 242 1.45 24.38 21.07
CA GLY A 242 0.14 24.22 20.42
C GLY A 242 -1.04 24.84 21.15
N ASN A 243 -0.82 25.46 22.32
CA ASN A 243 -1.88 26.02 23.15
C ASN A 243 -1.88 27.53 23.11
N LYS A 244 -3.06 28.12 22.90
CA LYS A 244 -3.25 29.56 22.97
C LYS A 244 -3.39 30.00 24.41
N GLN A 245 -2.53 30.92 24.82
CA GLN A 245 -2.57 31.54 26.15
C GLN A 245 -2.93 33.01 25.99
N CYS A 246 -3.84 33.48 26.84
CA CYS A 246 -4.28 34.87 26.87
C CYS A 246 -3.58 35.59 28.03
N LEU A 247 -2.76 36.57 27.70
CA LEU A 247 -1.92 37.33 28.61
C LEU A 247 -2.39 38.80 28.63
N SER A 248 -3.22 39.13 29.61
CA SER A 248 -3.71 40.50 29.83
C SER A 248 -2.59 41.39 30.35
N ILE A 249 -2.51 42.62 29.84
CA ILE A 249 -1.53 43.61 30.30
C ILE A 249 -2.10 44.28 31.55
N VAL A 250 -1.45 44.03 32.69
CA VAL A 250 -1.91 44.46 34.01
C VAL A 250 -1.42 45.88 34.31
N LYS A 251 -0.17 46.20 33.96
CA LYS A 251 0.43 47.49 34.35
C LYS A 251 1.53 47.90 33.40
N ALA A 252 1.71 49.21 33.25
CA ALA A 252 2.93 49.78 32.68
C ALA A 252 3.75 50.44 33.80
N ASN A 253 5.04 50.11 33.86
CA ASN A 253 5.97 50.62 34.84
C ASN A 253 6.70 51.87 34.35
N LYS A 254 7.17 52.70 35.29
CA LYS A 254 7.93 53.93 34.98
C LYS A 254 9.23 53.66 34.22
N ASP A 255 9.81 52.47 34.37
CA ASP A 255 11.03 52.04 33.65
C ASP A 255 10.77 51.75 32.15
N GLY A 256 9.50 51.72 31.72
CA GLY A 256 9.05 51.44 30.36
C GLY A 256 8.74 49.97 30.07
N SER A 257 8.80 49.12 31.09
CA SER A 257 8.33 47.73 31.03
C SER A 257 6.82 47.63 31.24
N ILE A 258 6.26 46.49 30.87
CA ILE A 258 4.85 46.14 31.12
C ILE A 258 4.77 44.82 31.90
N GLU A 259 3.77 44.71 32.77
CA GLU A 259 3.44 43.49 33.51
C GLU A 259 2.22 42.82 32.90
N ILE A 260 2.27 41.50 32.80
CA ILE A 260 1.18 40.66 32.29
C ILE A 260 0.69 39.71 33.39
N ASN A 261 -0.53 39.17 33.24
CA ASN A 261 -1.11 38.22 34.21
C ASN A 261 -0.57 36.77 34.07
N GLY A 262 0.46 36.54 33.26
CA GLY A 262 1.10 35.24 33.06
C GLY A 262 2.61 35.38 32.88
N ARG A 263 3.28 34.39 32.27
CA ARG A 263 4.73 34.41 32.04
C ARG A 263 5.07 34.27 30.56
N VAL A 264 6.14 34.94 30.14
CA VAL A 264 6.73 34.80 28.79
C VAL A 264 8.24 34.65 28.88
N ASP A 265 8.79 33.88 27.94
CA ASP A 265 10.22 33.66 27.80
C ASP A 265 10.81 34.50 26.66
N GLN A 266 12.10 34.78 26.74
CA GLN A 266 12.81 35.51 25.69
C GLN A 266 12.82 34.70 24.38
N GLY A 267 12.52 35.35 23.27
CA GLY A 267 12.40 34.74 21.95
C GLY A 267 10.96 34.35 21.58
N GLU A 268 10.04 34.28 22.54
CA GLU A 268 8.63 34.01 22.27
C GLU A 268 7.97 35.17 21.52
N THR A 269 6.87 34.87 20.84
CA THR A 269 6.09 35.84 20.09
C THR A 269 4.72 36.04 20.70
N VAL A 270 4.33 37.30 20.86
CA VAL A 270 3.03 37.71 21.38
C VAL A 270 2.31 38.57 20.36
N LYS A 271 0.98 38.45 20.30
CA LYS A 271 0.17 39.25 19.37
C LYS A 271 -1.04 39.84 20.09
N LEU A 272 -1.30 41.13 19.89
CA LEU A 272 -2.49 41.76 20.44
C LEU A 272 -3.74 41.06 19.91
N SER A 273 -4.75 40.93 20.74
CA SER A 273 -5.98 40.23 20.39
C SER A 273 -7.20 40.96 20.91
N PHE A 274 -8.37 40.62 20.40
CA PHE A 274 -9.65 41.19 20.83
C PHE A 274 -10.73 40.10 20.79
N VAL A 275 -11.84 40.30 21.50
CA VAL A 275 -13.02 39.42 21.40
C VAL A 275 -13.81 39.75 20.13
N HIS A 276 -13.87 38.81 19.19
CA HIS A 276 -14.71 38.95 18.00
C HIS A 276 -16.18 38.66 18.34
N LEU A 277 -16.96 39.72 18.53
CA LEU A 277 -18.35 39.64 18.99
C LEU A 277 -19.26 38.75 18.12
N PRO A 278 -19.21 38.78 16.77
CA PRO A 278 -20.00 37.86 15.96
C PRO A 278 -19.64 36.39 16.20
N SER A 279 -18.35 36.06 16.33
CA SER A 279 -17.89 34.70 16.65
C SER A 279 -18.40 34.27 18.04
N LEU A 280 -18.35 35.18 19.03
CA LEU A 280 -18.93 34.97 20.37
C LEU A 280 -20.42 34.65 20.25
N PHE A 281 -21.21 35.51 19.61
CA PHE A 281 -22.65 35.35 19.50
C PHE A 281 -23.05 34.07 18.76
N TRP A 282 -22.37 33.75 17.66
CA TRP A 282 -22.63 32.54 16.89
C TRP A 282 -22.30 31.27 17.71
N ARG A 283 -21.10 31.20 18.31
CA ARG A 283 -20.72 30.07 19.17
C ARG A 283 -21.63 29.93 20.38
N MET A 284 -22.00 31.04 21.00
CA MET A 284 -22.91 31.02 22.14
C MET A 284 -24.31 30.57 21.76
N SER A 285 -24.82 31.00 20.60
CA SER A 285 -26.11 30.53 20.11
C SER A 285 -26.13 29.00 19.91
N ASP A 286 -25.07 28.45 19.30
CA ASP A 286 -24.91 27.01 19.11
C ASP A 286 -24.81 26.26 20.45
N GLU A 287 -23.97 26.71 21.37
CA GLU A 287 -23.80 26.11 22.70
C GLU A 287 -25.08 26.16 23.54
N LEU A 288 -25.80 27.28 23.53
CA LEU A 288 -27.09 27.43 24.20
C LEU A 288 -28.14 26.48 23.60
N THR A 289 -28.16 26.33 22.28
CA THR A 289 -29.05 25.39 21.60
C THR A 289 -28.75 23.94 22.00
N LYS A 290 -27.48 23.58 22.18
CA LYS A 290 -27.08 22.25 22.67
C LYS A 290 -27.47 22.04 24.13
N LEU A 291 -27.25 23.04 24.98
CA LEU A 291 -27.61 22.97 26.41
C LEU A 291 -29.12 22.85 26.60
N ALA A 292 -29.94 23.59 25.84
CA ALA A 292 -31.40 23.51 25.90
C ALA A 292 -31.96 22.12 25.55
N LYS A 293 -31.23 21.31 24.77
CA LYS A 293 -31.62 19.95 24.37
C LYS A 293 -31.28 18.88 25.40
N LYS A 294 -30.60 19.23 26.48
CA LYS A 294 -30.15 18.28 27.51
C LYS A 294 -30.81 18.57 28.86
N PRO A 295 -30.93 17.56 29.74
CA PRO A 295 -31.34 17.80 31.12
C PRO A 295 -30.23 18.59 31.83
N VAL A 296 -30.51 19.85 32.17
CA VAL A 296 -29.63 20.72 32.96
C VAL A 296 -30.43 21.24 34.14
N GLU A 297 -29.90 21.07 35.34
CA GLU A 297 -30.56 21.42 36.61
C GLU A 297 -29.96 22.69 37.25
N ALA A 298 -28.66 22.95 37.00
CA ALA A 298 -27.98 24.17 37.44
C ALA A 298 -26.91 24.60 36.43
N ILE A 299 -26.63 25.90 36.36
CA ILE A 299 -25.51 26.43 35.57
C ILE A 299 -24.64 27.32 36.46
N PHE A 300 -23.35 26.99 36.57
CA PHE A 300 -22.34 27.89 37.13
C PHE A 300 -21.65 28.65 36.00
N PHE A 301 -21.62 29.97 36.10
CA PHE A 301 -21.04 30.84 35.09
C PHE A 301 -19.92 31.70 35.69
N TYR A 302 -18.68 31.36 35.34
CA TYR A 302 -17.48 32.06 35.78
C TYR A 302 -16.88 32.83 34.60
N ARG A 303 -16.49 34.10 34.78
CA ARG A 303 -15.99 34.93 33.68
C ARG A 303 -14.64 35.59 33.99
N SER A 304 -13.86 35.85 32.94
CA SER A 304 -12.64 36.65 33.05
C SER A 304 -12.96 38.15 33.13
N ALA A 305 -12.13 38.92 33.82
CA ALA A 305 -12.17 40.38 33.86
C ALA A 305 -11.92 40.99 32.47
N ALA A 306 -11.21 40.26 31.59
CA ALA A 306 -10.85 40.68 30.25
C ALA A 306 -12.05 40.97 29.34
N VAL A 307 -13.24 40.46 29.68
CA VAL A 307 -14.47 40.70 28.92
C VAL A 307 -15.44 41.72 29.55
N GLN A 308 -14.98 42.45 30.57
CA GLN A 308 -15.76 43.53 31.20
C GLN A 308 -15.73 44.85 30.42
N GLY A 309 -14.99 44.91 29.31
CA GLY A 309 -14.93 46.06 28.44
C GLY A 309 -16.09 46.14 27.43
N TYR A 310 -15.78 46.50 26.18
CA TYR A 310 -16.77 46.62 25.10
C TYR A 310 -17.64 45.37 24.87
N ALA A 311 -17.18 44.18 25.27
CA ALA A 311 -17.93 42.92 25.14
C ALA A 311 -18.97 42.69 26.26
N TYR A 312 -18.96 43.49 27.33
CA TYR A 312 -19.83 43.28 28.49
C TYR A 312 -21.34 43.25 28.17
N PRO A 313 -21.90 44.16 27.33
CA PRO A 313 -23.33 44.11 26.98
C PRO A 313 -23.73 42.82 26.27
N ALA A 314 -22.83 42.24 25.46
CA ALA A 314 -23.07 40.95 24.82
C ALA A 314 -23.15 39.81 25.85
N LEU A 315 -22.29 39.83 26.86
CA LEU A 315 -22.31 38.83 27.93
C LEU A 315 -23.53 38.92 28.83
N GLN A 316 -24.09 40.11 29.02
CA GLN A 316 -25.36 40.27 29.74
C GLN A 316 -26.51 39.56 29.00
N GLN A 317 -26.57 39.67 27.67
CA GLN A 317 -27.55 38.92 26.88
C GLN A 317 -27.34 37.41 27.01
N VAL A 318 -26.08 36.93 26.94
CA VAL A 318 -25.76 35.51 27.12
C VAL A 318 -26.21 35.00 28.49
N THR A 319 -25.94 35.75 29.55
CA THR A 319 -26.34 35.38 30.92
C THR A 319 -27.86 35.31 31.04
N ALA A 320 -28.59 36.28 30.47
CA ALA A 320 -30.05 36.28 30.45
C ALA A 320 -30.64 35.10 29.66
N THR A 321 -29.95 34.62 28.61
CA THR A 321 -30.40 33.43 27.88
C THR A 321 -30.08 32.12 28.60
N LEU A 322 -28.92 32.01 29.27
CA LEU A 322 -28.60 30.85 30.12
C LEU A 322 -29.65 30.65 31.21
N GLU A 323 -30.13 31.76 31.78
CA GLU A 323 -31.17 31.77 32.79
C GLU A 323 -32.50 31.15 32.31
N GLN A 324 -32.80 31.23 31.01
CA GLN A 324 -33.98 30.58 30.44
C GLN A 324 -33.82 29.07 30.30
N VAL A 325 -32.58 28.56 30.29
CA VAL A 325 -32.28 27.13 30.19
C VAL A 325 -32.40 26.46 31.55
N ALA A 326 -31.68 26.99 32.55
CA ALA A 326 -31.67 26.49 33.91
C ALA A 326 -31.23 27.61 34.88
N PRO A 327 -31.53 27.51 36.18
CA PRO A 327 -31.08 28.48 37.19
C PRO A 327 -29.57 28.72 37.07
N THR A 328 -29.19 29.94 36.72
CA THR A 328 -27.79 30.32 36.47
C THR A 328 -27.27 31.19 37.61
N PHE A 329 -26.04 30.90 38.06
CA PHE A 329 -25.29 31.76 38.97
C PHE A 329 -24.07 32.33 38.27
N ALA A 330 -24.15 33.63 37.94
CA ALA A 330 -23.20 34.35 37.12
C ALA A 330 -22.41 35.50 37.79
N PRO A 331 -22.38 35.68 39.13
CA PRO A 331 -21.75 36.88 39.66
C PRO A 331 -20.21 36.84 39.62
N PHE A 332 -19.59 35.66 39.52
CA PHE A 332 -18.15 35.50 39.67
C PHE A 332 -17.33 36.01 38.48
N THR A 333 -16.43 36.97 38.76
CA THR A 333 -15.51 37.51 37.77
C THR A 333 -14.07 37.45 38.29
N PHE A 334 -13.20 36.78 37.56
CA PHE A 334 -11.81 36.55 37.95
C PHE A 334 -10.84 37.33 37.07
N ALA A 335 -9.72 37.79 37.63
CA ALA A 335 -8.63 38.40 36.86
C ALA A 335 -8.04 37.43 35.82
N GLU A 336 -7.98 36.15 36.19
CA GLU A 336 -7.55 35.05 35.34
C GLU A 336 -8.47 33.85 35.57
N LEU A 337 -8.82 33.17 34.49
CA LEU A 337 -9.64 31.97 34.51
C LEU A 337 -8.91 30.89 33.70
N VAL A 338 -8.55 29.80 34.34
CA VAL A 338 -7.77 28.68 33.75
C VAL A 338 -8.56 27.40 33.90
N ILE A 339 -8.52 26.55 32.88
CA ILE A 339 -9.33 25.33 32.85
C ILE A 339 -8.48 24.15 32.39
N LYS A 340 -8.75 22.98 32.96
CA LYS A 340 -8.23 21.68 32.54
C LYS A 340 -9.39 20.67 32.48
N ASP A 341 -9.54 20.02 31.34
CA ASP A 341 -10.48 18.93 31.10
C ASP A 341 -9.79 17.83 30.26
N ARG A 342 -10.50 16.74 29.95
CA ARG A 342 -9.94 15.61 29.18
C ARG A 342 -9.57 15.99 27.73
N TYR A 343 -10.32 16.92 27.13
CA TYR A 343 -10.27 17.19 25.70
C TYR A 343 -9.26 18.28 25.35
N ASP A 344 -8.93 19.16 26.30
CA ASP A 344 -8.05 20.30 26.08
C ASP A 344 -6.91 20.39 27.12
N PRO A 345 -5.67 20.67 26.68
CA PRO A 345 -4.58 21.03 27.58
C PRO A 345 -4.87 22.36 28.29
N ILE A 346 -4.26 22.55 29.47
CA ILE A 346 -4.48 23.70 30.37
C ILE A 346 -4.49 25.02 29.60
N ARG A 347 -5.64 25.69 29.58
CA ARG A 347 -5.86 26.90 28.79
C ARG A 347 -6.52 28.00 29.61
N SER A 348 -6.24 29.24 29.24
CA SER A 348 -7.00 30.39 29.71
C SER A 348 -8.38 30.38 29.06
N ALA A 349 -9.42 30.78 29.78
CA ALA A 349 -10.78 30.87 29.27
C ALA A 349 -11.32 32.30 29.33
N THR A 350 -12.08 32.69 28.30
CA THR A 350 -12.80 33.96 28.27
C THR A 350 -13.91 33.95 29.34
N PHE A 351 -14.64 32.85 29.42
CA PHE A 351 -15.59 32.49 30.47
C PHE A 351 -15.78 30.97 30.48
N SER A 352 -16.45 30.47 31.51
CA SER A 352 -16.73 29.06 31.75
C SER A 352 -18.19 28.88 32.14
N ILE A 353 -18.91 28.12 31.33
CA ILE A 353 -20.27 27.64 31.63
C ILE A 353 -20.14 26.20 32.09
N VAL A 354 -20.67 25.89 33.26
CA VAL A 354 -20.68 24.54 33.85
C VAL A 354 -22.13 24.15 34.08
N ALA A 355 -22.69 23.37 33.16
CA ALA A 355 -24.03 22.82 33.29
C ALA A 355 -23.97 21.52 34.11
N LEU A 356 -24.81 21.43 35.15
CA LEU A 356 -24.81 20.35 36.13
C LEU A 356 -26.18 19.64 36.15
N SER A 357 -26.17 18.31 36.35
CA SER A 357 -27.38 17.49 36.54
C SER A 357 -27.06 16.21 37.33
N GLU A 358 -27.94 15.80 38.26
CA GLU A 358 -27.79 14.57 39.06
C GLU A 358 -28.69 13.40 38.59
N GLY A 359 -29.55 13.61 37.59
CA GLY A 359 -30.52 12.60 37.17
C GLY A 359 -31.13 12.82 35.78
N ASN A 360 -31.81 11.80 35.25
CA ASN A 360 -32.49 11.85 33.95
C ASN A 360 -33.91 12.47 34.02
N HIS A 361 -34.32 13.01 35.17
CA HIS A 361 -35.73 13.32 35.45
C HIS A 361 -36.20 14.70 34.96
N HIS A 362 -35.30 15.59 34.55
CA HIS A 362 -35.69 16.85 33.92
C HIS A 362 -35.87 16.68 32.41
N LYS A 363 -37.09 16.95 31.90
CA LYS A 363 -37.32 17.04 30.45
C LYS A 363 -36.51 18.20 29.89
N ALA A 364 -35.84 17.97 28.77
CA ALA A 364 -35.15 19.03 28.03
C ALA A 364 -36.13 20.19 27.76
N ASN A 365 -35.69 21.43 28.03
CA ASN A 365 -36.48 22.64 27.82
C ASN A 365 -36.55 22.95 26.31
N SER A 366 -37.36 22.18 25.58
CA SER A 366 -37.45 22.21 24.11
C SER A 366 -38.12 23.46 23.53
N GLY A 367 -38.52 24.43 24.36
CA GLY A 367 -39.21 25.66 23.97
C GLY A 367 -38.38 26.95 24.07
N VAL A 368 -37.10 26.88 24.47
CA VAL A 368 -36.27 28.10 24.64
C VAL A 368 -35.86 28.65 23.27
N SER A 369 -36.35 29.84 22.92
CA SER A 369 -35.93 30.57 21.72
C SER A 369 -34.67 31.41 22.03
N VAL A 370 -33.53 30.93 21.56
CA VAL A 370 -32.24 31.64 21.71
C VAL A 370 -32.21 32.80 20.69
N SER A 371 -32.44 34.02 21.15
CA SER A 371 -32.30 35.24 20.36
C SER A 371 -31.20 36.11 20.96
N LEU A 372 -30.04 36.11 20.30
CA LEU A 372 -28.94 37.01 20.64
C LEU A 372 -28.75 38.01 19.51
N SER A 373 -28.55 39.29 19.85
CA SER A 373 -28.37 40.34 18.85
C SER A 373 -27.22 41.26 19.19
N ILE A 374 -26.43 41.64 18.18
CA ILE A 374 -25.32 42.57 18.35
C ILE A 374 -25.90 43.98 18.54
N PRO A 375 -25.66 44.65 19.69
CA PRO A 375 -26.09 46.03 19.89
C PRO A 375 -25.52 46.94 18.79
N LYS A 376 -26.37 47.83 18.22
CA LYS A 376 -25.95 48.78 17.17
C LYS A 376 -24.75 49.65 17.57
N THR A 377 -24.59 49.92 18.86
CA THR A 377 -23.47 50.67 19.44
C THR A 377 -22.10 50.00 19.24
N LEU A 378 -22.06 48.69 18.97
CA LEU A 378 -20.82 47.91 18.81
C LEU A 378 -20.41 47.71 17.33
N GLN A 379 -21.23 48.17 16.38
CA GLN A 379 -20.98 48.02 14.95
C GLN A 379 -19.79 48.88 14.46
N GLY A 380 -19.57 50.05 15.06
CA GLY A 380 -18.43 50.92 14.74
C GLY A 380 -17.07 50.35 15.17
N VAL A 381 -17.02 49.65 16.31
CA VAL A 381 -15.81 48.97 16.81
C VAL A 381 -15.45 47.79 15.89
N MET A 382 -16.45 47.09 15.35
CA MET A 382 -16.24 46.00 14.38
C MET A 382 -15.64 46.51 13.06
N THR A 383 -16.09 47.65 12.54
CA THR A 383 -15.53 48.25 11.31
C THR A 383 -14.05 48.60 11.47
N LEU A 384 -13.68 49.19 12.61
CA LEU A 384 -12.28 49.51 12.92
C LEU A 384 -11.42 48.26 13.09
N ALA A 385 -11.93 47.23 13.79
CA ALA A 385 -11.22 45.96 13.94
C ALA A 385 -11.02 45.22 12.59
N HIS A 386 -12.02 45.29 11.70
CA HIS A 386 -11.94 44.75 10.34
C HIS A 386 -10.90 45.50 9.49
N LEU A 387 -10.88 46.84 9.54
CA LEU A 387 -9.90 47.66 8.81
C LEU A 387 -8.46 47.39 9.29
N LEU A 388 -8.25 47.27 10.61
CA LEU A 388 -6.95 46.92 11.18
C LEU A 388 -6.51 45.49 10.80
N SER A 389 -7.46 44.55 10.74
CA SER A 389 -7.19 43.17 10.31
C SER A 389 -6.89 43.06 8.81
N ALA A 390 -7.57 43.85 7.97
CA ALA A 390 -7.35 43.88 6.52
C ALA A 390 -5.95 44.44 6.19
N ASN A 391 -5.58 45.59 6.77
CA ASN A 391 -4.25 46.19 6.56
C ASN A 391 -3.11 45.30 7.07
N SER A 392 -3.31 44.61 8.19
CA SER A 392 -2.30 43.68 8.73
C SER A 392 -2.11 42.47 7.81
N ARG A 393 -3.19 41.94 7.22
CA ARG A 393 -3.11 40.82 6.25
C ARG A 393 -2.39 41.21 4.97
N GLU A 394 -2.55 42.45 4.51
CA GLU A 394 -1.93 42.92 3.28
C GLU A 394 -0.42 43.14 3.42
N MET A 395 0.01 43.73 4.55
CA MET A 395 1.43 43.86 4.90
C MET A 395 2.11 42.49 5.05
N GLU A 396 1.42 41.54 5.69
CA GLU A 396 1.95 40.17 5.81
C GLU A 396 2.01 39.46 4.46
N ARG A 397 1.01 39.63 3.59
CA ARG A 397 1.03 39.08 2.22
C ARG A 397 2.20 39.59 1.40
N LEU A 398 2.55 40.88 1.52
CA LEU A 398 3.69 41.46 0.82
C LEU A 398 5.02 40.90 1.35
N ARG A 399 5.15 40.79 2.68
CA ARG A 399 6.34 40.20 3.32
C ARG A 399 6.50 38.73 2.93
N VAL A 400 5.44 37.94 3.04
CA VAL A 400 5.40 36.52 2.67
C VAL A 400 5.67 36.35 1.18
N ARG A 401 5.10 37.18 0.29
CA ARG A 401 5.41 37.13 -1.15
C ARG A 401 6.88 37.43 -1.45
N SER A 402 7.48 38.41 -0.79
CA SER A 402 8.90 38.72 -0.95
C SER A 402 9.79 37.55 -0.49
N GLN A 403 9.48 36.97 0.69
CA GLN A 403 10.20 35.81 1.22
C GLN A 403 10.02 34.55 0.36
N ILE A 404 8.80 34.28 -0.13
CA ILE A 404 8.52 33.19 -1.06
C ILE A 404 9.32 33.41 -2.35
N SER A 405 9.32 34.62 -2.91
CA SER A 405 10.07 34.94 -4.13
C SER A 405 11.58 34.75 -3.95
N GLN A 406 12.14 35.15 -2.80
CA GLN A 406 13.55 34.95 -2.49
C GLN A 406 13.88 33.47 -2.25
N SER A 407 13.02 32.74 -1.53
CA SER A 407 13.18 31.31 -1.29
C SER A 407 13.10 30.49 -2.58
N LEU A 408 12.18 30.84 -3.50
CA LEU A 408 12.09 30.26 -4.84
C LEU A 408 13.32 30.53 -5.71
N PHE A 409 14.05 31.62 -5.47
CA PHE A 409 15.30 31.92 -6.15
C PHE A 409 16.46 31.13 -5.54
N GLU A 410 16.62 31.18 -4.21
CA GLU A 410 17.76 30.60 -3.48
C GLU A 410 17.74 29.07 -3.46
N HIS A 411 16.56 28.45 -3.29
CA HIS A 411 16.42 27.00 -3.21
C HIS A 411 16.02 26.35 -4.53
N ASN A 412 16.01 27.09 -5.65
CA ASN A 412 15.78 26.48 -6.95
C ASN A 412 16.90 25.50 -7.29
N THR A 413 16.54 24.29 -7.71
CA THR A 413 17.50 23.30 -8.20
C THR A 413 17.99 23.64 -9.61
N ASP A 414 17.17 24.33 -10.40
CA ASP A 414 17.54 24.83 -11.72
C ASP A 414 18.40 26.10 -11.56
N ILE A 415 19.27 26.34 -12.53
CA ILE A 415 20.06 27.57 -12.58
C ILE A 415 19.11 28.73 -12.82
N VAL A 416 19.18 29.76 -11.98
CA VAL A 416 18.39 30.98 -12.15
C VAL A 416 19.33 32.18 -12.15
N TYR A 417 19.21 33.00 -13.17
CA TYR A 417 20.00 34.22 -13.32
C TYR A 417 19.15 35.38 -13.84
N SER A 418 19.61 36.60 -13.59
CA SER A 418 19.07 37.80 -14.23
C SER A 418 20.17 38.55 -14.95
N THR A 419 19.82 39.24 -16.04
CA THR A 419 20.72 40.12 -16.77
C THR A 419 20.18 41.53 -16.87
N ASP A 420 21.06 42.50 -17.09
CA ASP A 420 20.70 43.83 -17.57
C ASP A 420 20.29 43.81 -19.07
N LEU A 421 20.09 45.00 -19.65
CA LEU A 421 19.75 45.19 -21.07
C LEU A 421 20.91 44.86 -22.03
N HIS A 422 22.14 44.75 -21.52
CA HIS A 422 23.35 44.47 -22.30
C HIS A 422 23.81 43.01 -22.19
N GLY A 423 23.12 42.20 -21.36
CA GLY A 423 23.42 40.79 -21.16
C GLY A 423 24.45 40.53 -20.06
N ASN A 424 24.73 41.50 -19.20
CA ASN A 424 25.58 41.32 -18.02
C ASN A 424 24.78 40.69 -16.88
N LEU A 425 25.33 39.68 -16.22
CA LEU A 425 24.68 38.95 -15.14
C LEU A 425 24.55 39.85 -13.90
N MET A 426 23.32 40.12 -13.46
CA MET A 426 23.01 40.98 -12.30
C MET A 426 22.76 40.18 -11.03
N ASN A 427 22.28 38.94 -11.17
CA ASN A 427 22.05 38.04 -10.04
C ASN A 427 22.13 36.60 -10.52
N VAL A 428 22.65 35.70 -9.66
CA VAL A 428 22.69 34.25 -9.89
C VAL A 428 22.34 33.54 -8.59
N ASN A 429 21.67 32.39 -8.68
CA ASN A 429 21.31 31.58 -7.51
C ASN A 429 22.43 30.58 -7.13
N PRO A 430 22.37 29.96 -5.94
CA PRO A 430 23.37 28.97 -5.52
C PRO A 430 23.51 27.75 -6.46
N ALA A 431 22.45 27.36 -7.17
CA ALA A 431 22.52 26.28 -8.16
C ALA A 431 23.46 26.63 -9.33
N PHE A 432 23.52 27.89 -9.75
CA PHE A 432 24.50 28.36 -10.73
C PHE A 432 25.93 28.00 -10.30
N GLU A 433 26.27 28.29 -9.04
CA GLU A 433 27.62 28.05 -8.51
C GLU A 433 27.94 26.56 -8.42
N LYS A 434 26.99 25.77 -7.91
CA LYS A 434 27.17 24.33 -7.69
C LYS A 434 27.29 23.56 -9.01
N VAL A 435 26.49 23.91 -10.02
CA VAL A 435 26.41 23.14 -11.27
C VAL A 435 27.50 23.56 -12.26
N LEU A 436 27.74 24.86 -12.43
CA LEU A 436 28.74 25.36 -13.38
C LEU A 436 30.14 25.54 -12.77
N GLY A 437 30.25 25.62 -11.43
CA GLY A 437 31.52 25.72 -10.70
C GLY A 437 32.09 27.14 -10.59
N TYR A 438 31.37 28.17 -11.01
CA TYR A 438 31.78 29.58 -10.89
C TYR A 438 31.18 30.20 -9.63
N LYS A 439 31.98 30.92 -8.84
CA LYS A 439 31.44 31.66 -7.69
C LYS A 439 30.67 32.89 -8.16
N ARG A 440 29.60 33.27 -7.46
CA ARG A 440 28.75 34.44 -7.72
C ARG A 440 29.58 35.70 -7.95
N GLU A 441 30.57 35.95 -7.11
CA GLU A 441 31.47 37.11 -7.21
C GLU A 441 32.27 37.15 -8.52
N GLU A 442 32.58 35.98 -9.11
CA GLU A 442 33.33 35.87 -10.38
C GLU A 442 32.45 36.17 -11.60
N VAL A 443 31.13 35.95 -11.50
CA VAL A 443 30.19 36.03 -12.63
C VAL A 443 29.35 37.30 -12.66
N LEU A 444 29.13 37.93 -11.50
CA LEU A 444 28.36 39.17 -11.45
C LEU A 444 29.01 40.27 -12.30
N HIS A 445 28.17 41.03 -13.01
CA HIS A 445 28.53 42.09 -13.95
C HIS A 445 29.37 41.65 -15.15
N THR A 446 29.55 40.34 -15.37
CA THR A 446 30.18 39.81 -16.59
C THR A 446 29.12 39.42 -17.63
N ASN A 447 29.48 39.50 -18.91
CA ASN A 447 28.57 39.16 -19.99
C ASN A 447 28.33 37.64 -20.06
N ALA A 448 27.07 37.21 -20.12
CA ALA A 448 26.69 35.79 -20.13
C ALA A 448 27.29 35.01 -21.32
N LEU A 449 27.60 35.68 -22.44
CA LEU A 449 28.19 35.06 -23.63
C LEU A 449 29.62 34.53 -23.39
N LYS A 450 30.28 34.92 -22.30
CA LYS A 450 31.62 34.42 -21.94
C LYS A 450 31.62 32.93 -21.54
N TYR A 451 30.49 32.42 -21.06
CA TYR A 451 30.38 31.08 -20.48
C TYR A 451 29.79 30.04 -21.44
N ILE A 452 29.63 30.37 -22.72
CA ILE A 452 29.01 29.50 -23.73
C ILE A 452 30.00 29.22 -24.87
N HIS A 453 29.76 28.15 -25.63
CA HIS A 453 30.65 27.77 -26.72
C HIS A 453 30.65 28.85 -27.85
N PRO A 454 31.82 29.18 -28.46
CA PRO A 454 31.91 30.22 -29.50
C PRO A 454 30.93 30.04 -30.66
N ASN A 455 30.67 28.79 -31.07
CA ASN A 455 29.72 28.46 -32.15
C ASN A 455 28.27 28.81 -31.80
N ASP A 456 27.93 28.90 -30.51
CA ASP A 456 26.56 29.16 -30.05
C ASP A 456 26.27 30.65 -29.79
N VAL A 457 27.30 31.49 -29.73
CA VAL A 457 27.18 32.93 -29.41
C VAL A 457 26.14 33.62 -30.29
N ARG A 458 26.21 33.44 -31.61
CA ARG A 458 25.29 34.06 -32.57
C ARG A 458 23.83 33.65 -32.32
N ARG A 459 23.60 32.36 -32.02
CA ARG A 459 22.27 31.79 -31.76
C ARG A 459 21.70 32.33 -30.44
N VAL A 460 22.50 32.32 -29.37
CA VAL A 460 22.10 32.80 -28.04
C VAL A 460 21.81 34.29 -28.04
N SER A 461 22.65 35.12 -28.69
CA SER A 461 22.40 36.55 -28.85
C SER A 461 21.07 36.83 -29.57
N MET A 462 20.73 36.04 -30.60
CA MET A 462 19.45 36.18 -31.28
C MET A 462 18.26 35.91 -30.35
N HIS A 463 18.34 34.86 -29.52
CA HIS A 463 17.32 34.57 -28.51
C HIS A 463 17.24 35.67 -27.43
N PHE A 464 18.37 36.20 -26.99
CA PHE A 464 18.42 37.32 -26.05
C PHE A 464 17.67 38.55 -26.56
N TYR A 465 17.95 39.01 -27.79
CA TYR A 465 17.25 40.17 -28.36
C TYR A 465 15.76 39.91 -28.62
N ARG A 466 15.37 38.67 -28.97
CA ARG A 466 13.96 38.29 -29.10
C ARG A 466 13.23 38.32 -27.76
N ALA A 467 13.88 37.90 -26.68
CA ALA A 467 13.36 38.00 -25.32
C ALA A 467 13.21 39.47 -24.89
N LEU A 468 14.18 40.33 -25.17
CA LEU A 468 14.07 41.78 -24.94
C LEU A 468 12.92 42.42 -25.73
N ARG A 469 12.59 41.91 -26.92
CA ARG A 469 11.40 42.37 -27.68
C ARG A 469 10.08 41.90 -27.07
N GLY A 470 10.10 41.12 -25.99
CA GLY A 470 8.92 40.68 -25.24
C GLY A 470 8.48 39.25 -25.54
N LYS A 471 9.21 38.52 -26.40
CA LYS A 471 8.87 37.13 -26.75
C LYS A 471 9.66 36.17 -25.89
N ILE A 472 9.00 35.43 -24.99
CA ILE A 472 9.65 34.36 -24.21
C ILE A 472 10.37 33.40 -25.16
N GLN A 473 11.64 33.11 -24.88
CA GLN A 473 12.44 32.19 -25.69
C GLN A 473 12.73 30.92 -24.90
N TYR A 474 12.73 29.80 -25.63
CA TYR A 474 13.06 28.48 -25.14
C TYR A 474 14.03 27.84 -26.13
N TYR A 475 15.18 27.37 -25.66
CA TYR A 475 16.18 26.71 -26.49
C TYR A 475 17.10 25.83 -25.64
N ASN A 476 17.71 24.84 -26.28
CA ASN A 476 18.71 24.00 -25.63
C ASN A 476 20.10 24.54 -25.94
N LEU A 477 20.97 24.52 -24.94
CA LEU A 477 22.33 25.03 -25.02
C LEU A 477 23.29 24.12 -24.26
N GLU A 478 24.42 23.82 -24.88
CA GLU A 478 25.53 23.14 -24.22
C GLU A 478 26.43 24.18 -23.54
N ILE A 479 26.65 24.01 -22.25
CA ILE A 479 27.42 24.94 -21.42
C ILE A 479 28.60 24.19 -20.81
N PRO A 480 29.85 24.64 -21.06
CA PRO A 480 31.02 24.08 -20.40
C PRO A 480 31.11 24.56 -18.94
N THR A 481 31.32 23.62 -18.01
CA THR A 481 31.61 23.92 -16.61
C THR A 481 33.06 24.39 -16.44
N LYS A 482 33.37 24.99 -15.28
CA LYS A 482 34.76 25.37 -14.91
C LYS A 482 35.74 24.19 -14.89
N SER A 483 35.24 22.96 -14.71
CA SER A 483 36.03 21.73 -14.76
C SER A 483 36.26 21.16 -16.17
N GLY A 484 35.69 21.77 -17.21
CA GLY A 484 35.81 21.34 -18.60
C GLY A 484 34.77 20.29 -19.05
N LYS A 485 33.80 19.93 -18.21
CA LYS A 485 32.69 19.05 -18.58
C LYS A 485 31.59 19.86 -19.29
N THR A 486 31.02 19.35 -20.36
CA THR A 486 29.87 19.99 -21.02
C THR A 486 28.56 19.43 -20.48
N LEU A 487 27.63 20.31 -20.10
CA LEU A 487 26.28 19.97 -19.66
C LEU A 487 25.25 20.56 -20.62
N LEU A 488 24.15 19.83 -20.85
CA LEU A 488 23.05 20.26 -21.71
C LEU A 488 21.96 20.91 -20.88
N PHE A 489 21.74 22.20 -21.12
CA PHE A 489 20.69 22.98 -20.46
C PHE A 489 19.52 23.28 -21.39
N GLN A 490 18.31 23.20 -20.85
CA GLN A 490 17.15 23.85 -21.44
C GLN A 490 17.03 25.27 -20.84
N ILE A 491 17.28 26.28 -21.67
CA ILE A 491 17.26 27.68 -21.28
C ILE A 491 15.91 28.31 -21.62
N LYS A 492 15.31 28.96 -20.63
CA LYS A 492 14.12 29.81 -20.74
C LYS A 492 14.48 31.24 -20.41
N ASN A 493 14.32 32.14 -21.37
CA ASN A 493 14.53 33.59 -21.18
C ASN A 493 13.18 34.33 -21.14
N VAL A 494 12.94 35.05 -20.04
CA VAL A 494 11.72 35.82 -19.77
C VAL A 494 12.09 37.30 -19.58
N PRO A 495 11.46 38.27 -20.25
CA PRO A 495 11.74 39.69 -20.02
C PRO A 495 11.30 40.13 -18.61
N ILE A 496 12.13 40.93 -17.95
CA ILE A 496 11.79 41.59 -16.67
C ILE A 496 11.16 42.94 -17.00
N VAL A 497 9.91 43.15 -16.56
CA VAL A 497 9.15 44.39 -16.75
C VAL A 497 8.83 44.98 -15.38
N VAL A 498 9.25 46.22 -15.14
CA VAL A 498 8.95 47.01 -13.94
C VAL A 498 8.30 48.31 -14.40
N ASP A 499 7.11 48.62 -13.88
CA ASP A 499 6.32 49.81 -14.24
C ASP A 499 6.14 50.01 -15.76
N GLY A 500 5.93 48.90 -16.50
CA GLY A 500 5.78 48.90 -17.95
C GLY A 500 7.08 49.08 -18.74
N LYS A 501 8.22 49.28 -18.08
CA LYS A 501 9.55 49.39 -18.71
C LYS A 501 10.34 48.09 -18.56
N LYS A 502 11.00 47.68 -19.63
CA LYS A 502 11.86 46.49 -19.64
C LYS A 502 13.20 46.85 -19.03
N VAL A 503 13.62 46.10 -18.01
CA VAL A 503 14.85 46.38 -17.26
C VAL A 503 15.90 45.27 -17.40
N GLY A 504 15.55 44.14 -18.01
CA GLY A 504 16.46 43.01 -18.17
C GLY A 504 15.78 41.72 -18.61
N ILE A 505 16.48 40.59 -18.44
CA ILE A 505 15.96 39.24 -18.70
C ILE A 505 16.19 38.36 -17.46
N TYR A 506 15.19 37.55 -17.15
CA TYR A 506 15.27 36.43 -16.22
C TYR A 506 15.53 35.14 -17.02
N GLY A 507 16.63 34.47 -16.73
CA GLY A 507 17.02 33.20 -17.33
C GLY A 507 16.85 32.05 -16.34
N ILE A 508 16.23 30.97 -16.81
CA ILE A 508 16.15 29.71 -16.07
C ILE A 508 16.79 28.63 -16.94
N GLY A 509 17.81 27.97 -16.41
CA GLY A 509 18.51 26.86 -17.06
C GLY A 509 18.31 25.57 -16.28
N ARG A 510 17.51 24.66 -16.84
CA ARG A 510 17.36 23.30 -16.31
C ARG A 510 18.39 22.37 -16.92
N ASP A 511 19.17 21.69 -16.09
CA ASP A 511 20.05 20.62 -16.56
C ASP A 511 19.20 19.42 -16.99
N ILE A 512 19.21 19.13 -18.29
CA ILE A 512 18.49 17.99 -18.88
C ILE A 512 19.45 16.90 -19.34
N THR A 513 20.72 16.95 -18.94
CA THR A 513 21.76 16.02 -19.41
C THR A 513 21.40 14.57 -19.09
N GLU A 514 21.06 14.27 -17.84
CA GLU A 514 20.68 12.91 -17.42
C GLU A 514 19.29 12.52 -17.91
N GLN A 515 18.35 13.47 -17.96
CA GLN A 515 17.02 13.23 -18.52
C GLN A 515 17.09 12.84 -20.00
N LYS A 516 17.89 13.55 -20.80
CA LYS A 516 18.06 13.28 -22.23
C LYS A 516 18.69 11.92 -22.48
N LYS A 517 19.74 11.59 -21.71
CA LYS A 517 20.36 10.25 -21.75
C LYS A 517 19.39 9.16 -21.34
N ALA A 518 18.57 9.41 -20.32
CA ALA A 518 17.55 8.48 -19.86
C ALA A 518 16.43 8.31 -20.90
N GLU A 519 15.96 9.38 -21.53
CA GLU A 519 14.98 9.35 -22.62
C GLU A 519 15.50 8.57 -23.83
N GLU A 520 16.75 8.80 -24.23
CA GLU A 520 17.40 8.05 -25.30
C GLU A 520 17.53 6.57 -24.94
N LYS A 521 17.89 6.26 -23.69
CA LYS A 521 17.96 4.88 -23.18
C LYS A 521 16.58 4.22 -23.10
N ILE A 522 15.55 4.93 -22.63
CA ILE A 522 14.17 4.44 -22.56
C ILE A 522 13.64 4.20 -23.97
N SER A 523 13.87 5.14 -24.89
CA SER A 523 13.51 4.98 -26.30
C SER A 523 14.20 3.77 -26.91
N TYR A 524 15.49 3.58 -26.62
CA TYR A 524 16.22 2.38 -27.04
C TYR A 524 15.59 1.10 -26.45
N LEU A 525 15.34 1.03 -25.14
CA LEU A 525 14.73 -0.13 -24.48
C LEU A 525 13.28 -0.41 -24.93
N ALA A 526 12.54 0.63 -25.34
CA ALA A 526 11.18 0.50 -25.84
C ALA A 526 11.13 -0.19 -27.22
N TYR A 527 12.23 -0.15 -27.98
CA TYR A 527 12.30 -0.67 -29.35
C TYR A 527 13.33 -1.78 -29.56
N TYR A 528 14.29 -1.97 -28.66
CA TYR A 528 15.37 -2.94 -28.79
C TYR A 528 15.52 -3.77 -27.51
N ASP A 529 15.91 -5.02 -27.71
CA ASP A 529 16.23 -5.95 -26.64
C ASP A 529 17.64 -5.65 -26.08
N PRO A 530 17.81 -5.48 -24.76
CA PRO A 530 19.08 -5.03 -24.17
C PRO A 530 20.19 -6.09 -24.21
N ASP A 531 19.86 -7.39 -24.14
CA ASP A 531 20.84 -8.47 -24.19
C ASP A 531 21.25 -8.75 -25.64
N THR A 532 20.21 -8.74 -26.48
CA THR A 532 20.10 -8.91 -27.91
C THR A 532 20.80 -7.90 -28.82
N HIS A 533 20.56 -6.64 -28.47
CA HIS A 533 20.55 -5.48 -29.37
C HIS A 533 19.66 -5.62 -30.62
N LEU A 534 18.83 -6.67 -30.71
CA LEU A 534 17.88 -6.87 -31.79
C LEU A 534 16.62 -6.01 -31.57
N PRO A 535 15.91 -5.61 -32.64
CA PRO A 535 14.57 -5.07 -32.52
C PRO A 535 13.69 -5.97 -31.66
N ASN A 536 13.06 -5.40 -30.64
CA ASN A 536 12.10 -6.12 -29.82
C ASN A 536 10.78 -6.32 -30.58
N ARG A 537 9.84 -7.03 -29.97
CA ARG A 537 8.52 -7.31 -30.58
C ARG A 537 7.84 -6.06 -31.13
N THR A 538 7.84 -4.96 -30.39
CA THR A 538 7.18 -3.70 -30.80
C THR A 538 7.80 -3.14 -32.07
N LYS A 539 9.13 -2.97 -32.09
CA LYS A 539 9.82 -2.42 -33.26
C LYS A 539 9.73 -3.34 -34.47
N PHE A 540 9.78 -4.65 -34.23
CA PHE A 540 9.72 -5.62 -35.30
C PHE A 540 8.32 -5.71 -35.93
N MET A 541 7.25 -5.56 -35.14
CA MET A 541 5.88 -5.47 -35.65
C MET A 541 5.67 -4.25 -36.56
N GLU A 542 6.20 -3.09 -36.17
CA GLU A 542 6.21 -1.88 -37.04
C GLU A 542 6.94 -2.19 -38.36
N THR A 543 8.11 -2.81 -38.27
CA THR A 543 8.94 -3.16 -39.43
C THR A 543 8.21 -4.13 -40.37
N ILE A 544 7.56 -5.16 -39.84
CA ILE A 544 6.74 -6.09 -40.64
C ILE A 544 5.60 -5.33 -41.32
N GLY A 545 4.87 -4.48 -40.59
CA GLY A 545 3.77 -3.69 -41.14
C GLY A 545 4.22 -2.79 -42.30
N GLU A 546 5.32 -2.05 -42.12
CA GLU A 546 5.88 -1.20 -43.18
C GLU A 546 6.30 -2.00 -44.42
N GLN A 547 6.94 -3.16 -44.24
CA GLN A 547 7.36 -4.00 -45.36
C GLN A 547 6.17 -4.68 -46.04
N LEU A 548 5.14 -5.06 -45.29
CA LEU A 548 3.90 -5.63 -45.82
C LEU A 548 3.16 -4.62 -46.69
N GLU A 549 3.06 -3.36 -46.26
CA GLU A 549 2.48 -2.28 -47.07
C GLU A 549 3.30 -2.01 -48.35
N LYS A 550 4.63 -2.05 -48.25
CA LYS A 550 5.51 -1.96 -49.44
C LYS A 550 5.32 -3.15 -50.39
N ALA A 551 5.11 -4.35 -49.86
CA ALA A 551 4.90 -5.56 -50.63
C ALA A 551 3.53 -5.59 -51.32
N LYS A 552 2.46 -5.15 -50.65
CA LYS A 552 1.13 -4.92 -51.22
C LYS A 552 1.20 -3.98 -52.43
N ARG A 553 1.82 -2.81 -52.26
CA ARG A 553 1.95 -1.80 -53.34
C ARG A 553 2.76 -2.29 -54.55
N LYS A 554 3.77 -3.13 -54.33
CA LYS A 554 4.68 -3.62 -55.39
C LYS A 554 4.36 -5.04 -55.87
N ASN A 555 3.24 -5.62 -55.41
CA ASN A 555 2.84 -7.01 -55.64
C ASN A 555 3.98 -8.03 -55.44
N ARG A 556 4.66 -7.95 -54.29
CA ARG A 556 5.80 -8.82 -53.94
C ARG A 556 5.43 -9.79 -52.83
N LYS A 557 6.04 -10.98 -52.85
CA LYS A 557 5.92 -11.95 -51.75
C LYS A 557 6.81 -11.56 -50.58
N LEU A 558 6.36 -11.88 -49.37
CA LEU A 558 7.15 -11.81 -48.14
C LEU A 558 7.08 -13.15 -47.42
N ALA A 559 8.11 -13.48 -46.65
CA ALA A 559 8.10 -14.65 -45.78
C ALA A 559 8.42 -14.22 -44.35
N ILE A 560 7.63 -14.73 -43.42
CA ILE A 560 7.87 -14.61 -41.99
C ILE A 560 8.28 -15.99 -41.50
N ALA A 561 9.42 -16.08 -40.82
CA ALA A 561 9.89 -17.29 -40.19
C ALA A 561 10.05 -17.05 -38.69
N LEU A 562 9.28 -17.77 -37.88
CA LEU A 562 9.47 -17.81 -36.43
C LEU A 562 10.48 -18.90 -36.10
N ILE A 563 11.45 -18.58 -35.25
CA ILE A 563 12.55 -19.45 -34.83
C ILE A 563 12.43 -19.58 -33.32
N ASP A 564 12.42 -20.81 -32.82
CA ASP A 564 12.29 -21.12 -31.41
C ASP A 564 13.42 -22.09 -31.02
N LEU A 565 14.24 -21.72 -30.02
CA LEU A 565 15.36 -22.55 -29.59
C LEU A 565 14.84 -23.71 -28.73
N ASP A 566 15.10 -24.94 -29.18
CA ASP A 566 14.57 -26.12 -28.52
C ASP A 566 15.24 -26.33 -27.16
N ARG A 567 14.41 -26.54 -26.12
CA ARG A 567 14.84 -26.88 -24.75
C ARG A 567 15.79 -25.85 -24.12
N PHE A 568 15.81 -24.60 -24.58
CA PHE A 568 16.67 -23.54 -24.03
C PHE A 568 16.45 -23.31 -22.52
N LYS A 569 15.20 -23.46 -22.05
CA LYS A 569 14.88 -23.42 -20.61
C LYS A 569 15.73 -24.40 -19.78
N ARG A 570 16.00 -25.62 -20.26
CA ARG A 570 16.83 -26.59 -19.53
C ARG A 570 18.28 -26.11 -19.38
N ILE A 571 18.77 -25.34 -20.34
CA ILE A 571 20.11 -24.75 -20.27
C ILE A 571 20.11 -23.69 -19.17
N ASN A 572 19.14 -22.77 -19.18
CA ASN A 572 18.99 -21.77 -18.10
C ASN A 572 18.86 -22.42 -16.72
N ASP A 573 18.08 -23.49 -16.60
CA ASP A 573 17.89 -24.21 -15.33
C ASP A 573 19.18 -24.94 -14.87
N SER A 574 20.08 -25.30 -15.80
CA SER A 574 21.31 -26.05 -15.49
C SER A 574 22.52 -25.16 -15.21
N VAL A 575 22.66 -24.03 -15.91
CA VAL A 575 23.84 -23.14 -15.82
C VAL A 575 23.54 -21.74 -15.32
N GLY A 576 22.27 -21.43 -15.06
CA GLY A 576 21.81 -20.12 -14.60
C GLY A 576 21.48 -19.17 -15.75
N HIS A 577 20.63 -18.19 -15.46
CA HIS A 577 20.12 -17.23 -16.45
C HIS A 577 21.22 -16.39 -17.12
N TYR A 578 22.24 -15.96 -16.36
CA TYR A 578 23.35 -15.16 -16.91
C TYR A 578 24.14 -15.91 -17.98
N ALA A 579 24.45 -17.19 -17.74
CA ALA A 579 25.11 -18.05 -18.73
C ALA A 579 24.21 -18.27 -19.95
N GLY A 580 22.90 -18.41 -19.73
CA GLY A 580 21.87 -18.44 -20.77
C GLY A 580 21.93 -17.22 -21.69
N ASP A 581 21.98 -16.02 -21.13
CA ASP A 581 22.00 -14.77 -21.89
C ASP A 581 23.27 -14.65 -22.76
N GLU A 582 24.43 -15.07 -22.26
CA GLU A 582 25.67 -15.10 -23.04
C GLU A 582 25.63 -16.13 -24.18
N ILE A 583 25.07 -17.32 -23.93
CA ILE A 583 24.82 -18.32 -24.97
C ILE A 583 23.87 -17.76 -26.04
N LEU A 584 22.82 -17.04 -25.61
CA LEU A 584 21.85 -16.44 -26.52
C LEU A 584 22.48 -15.36 -27.42
N LYS A 585 23.36 -14.52 -26.87
CA LYS A 585 24.13 -13.53 -27.65
C LYS A 585 24.95 -14.21 -28.74
N GLN A 586 25.61 -15.32 -28.44
CA GLN A 586 26.37 -16.08 -29.43
C GLN A 586 25.46 -16.69 -30.52
N VAL A 587 24.30 -17.23 -30.14
CA VAL A 587 23.30 -17.71 -31.10
C VAL A 587 22.85 -16.59 -32.04
N VAL A 588 22.52 -15.42 -31.51
CA VAL A 588 22.09 -14.27 -32.30
C VAL A 588 23.16 -13.83 -33.29
N GLN A 589 24.43 -13.76 -32.85
CA GLN A 589 25.56 -13.43 -33.73
C GLN A 589 25.70 -14.42 -34.89
N ARG A 590 25.54 -15.72 -34.61
CA ARG A 590 25.57 -16.77 -35.65
C ARG A 590 24.43 -16.62 -36.65
N ILE A 591 23.22 -16.34 -36.17
CA ILE A 591 22.06 -16.11 -37.04
C ILE A 591 22.32 -14.90 -37.93
N LEU A 592 22.71 -13.75 -37.35
CA LEU A 592 23.01 -12.51 -38.07
C LEU A 592 24.06 -12.70 -39.18
N HIS A 593 25.09 -13.52 -38.93
CA HIS A 593 26.16 -13.77 -39.89
C HIS A 593 25.72 -14.52 -41.16
N VAL A 594 24.60 -15.26 -41.10
CA VAL A 594 24.07 -16.02 -42.25
C VAL A 594 22.85 -15.39 -42.90
N LEU A 595 22.36 -14.26 -42.38
CA LEU A 595 21.21 -13.57 -42.95
C LEU A 595 21.54 -12.95 -44.32
N PRO A 596 20.65 -13.10 -45.33
CA PRO A 596 20.82 -12.45 -46.61
C PRO A 596 20.55 -10.94 -46.53
N MET A 597 21.14 -10.17 -47.44
CA MET A 597 20.84 -8.74 -47.62
C MET A 597 19.33 -8.51 -47.78
N GLY A 598 18.75 -7.62 -46.95
CA GLY A 598 17.32 -7.33 -46.94
C GLY A 598 16.46 -8.25 -46.06
N ALA A 599 17.10 -9.10 -45.24
CA ALA A 599 16.45 -9.79 -44.13
C ALA A 599 16.48 -8.94 -42.85
N TYR A 600 15.44 -9.07 -42.03
CA TYR A 600 15.34 -8.43 -40.72
C TYR A 600 15.16 -9.51 -39.67
N LEU A 601 15.84 -9.40 -38.53
CA LEU A 601 15.71 -10.31 -37.40
C LEU A 601 15.29 -9.52 -36.16
N GLY A 602 14.30 -10.02 -35.42
CA GLY A 602 13.85 -9.45 -34.16
C GLY A 602 13.68 -10.52 -33.09
N ARG A 603 13.80 -10.13 -31.82
CA ARG A 603 13.57 -11.01 -30.66
C ARG A 603 12.20 -10.70 -30.08
N PHE A 604 11.33 -11.71 -29.99
CA PHE A 604 9.95 -11.50 -29.53
C PHE A 604 9.83 -11.63 -28.02
N HIS A 605 10.37 -12.70 -27.46
CA HIS A 605 10.54 -12.91 -26.02
C HIS A 605 11.39 -14.18 -25.80
N GLY A 606 12.13 -14.24 -24.70
CA GLY A 606 12.86 -15.46 -24.28
C GLY A 606 13.76 -16.02 -25.38
N ASP A 607 13.44 -17.22 -25.83
CA ASP A 607 14.08 -18.05 -26.85
C ASP A 607 13.43 -17.97 -28.25
N LYS A 608 12.44 -17.08 -28.45
CA LYS A 608 11.74 -16.90 -29.72
C LYS A 608 12.25 -15.68 -30.51
N PHE A 609 12.58 -15.92 -31.78
CA PHE A 609 13.00 -14.93 -32.75
C PHE A 609 12.07 -14.91 -33.96
N CYS A 610 11.97 -13.77 -34.62
CA CYS A 610 11.22 -13.59 -35.85
C CYS A 610 12.14 -13.07 -36.94
N LEU A 611 12.16 -13.78 -38.06
CA LEU A 611 12.89 -13.42 -39.27
C LEU A 611 11.90 -12.98 -40.33
N LEU A 612 12.14 -11.81 -40.92
CA LEU A 612 11.39 -11.28 -42.05
C LEU A 612 12.29 -11.27 -43.28
N LEU A 613 11.88 -12.00 -44.32
CA LEU A 613 12.60 -12.03 -45.60
C LEU A 613 11.83 -11.20 -46.63
N THR A 614 12.51 -10.19 -47.18
CA THR A 614 11.96 -9.28 -48.19
C THR A 614 12.68 -9.44 -49.54
N GLY A 615 12.03 -9.04 -50.64
CA GLY A 615 12.64 -9.03 -51.99
C GLY A 615 12.15 -10.12 -52.93
N LYS A 616 13.02 -10.62 -53.83
CA LYS A 616 12.70 -11.74 -54.74
C LYS A 616 12.88 -13.07 -54.00
N ILE A 617 11.84 -13.50 -53.31
CA ILE A 617 11.81 -14.74 -52.53
C ILE A 617 10.92 -15.81 -53.19
N ASN A 618 11.33 -17.07 -53.06
CA ASN A 618 10.55 -18.26 -53.40
C ASN A 618 10.69 -19.29 -52.27
N SER A 619 9.84 -20.33 -52.26
CA SER A 619 9.83 -21.37 -51.21
C SER A 619 11.22 -21.99 -51.01
N LYS A 620 11.91 -22.32 -52.10
CA LYS A 620 13.26 -22.91 -52.08
C LYS A 620 14.29 -22.02 -51.36
N ARG A 621 14.37 -20.73 -51.70
CA ARG A 621 15.34 -19.79 -51.12
C ARG A 621 15.08 -19.51 -49.63
N VAL A 622 13.81 -19.46 -49.24
CA VAL A 622 13.42 -19.31 -47.83
C VAL A 622 13.79 -20.58 -47.05
N PHE A 623 13.53 -21.76 -47.61
CA PHE A 623 13.95 -23.04 -47.02
C PHE A 623 15.46 -23.13 -46.84
N GLU A 624 16.23 -22.77 -47.87
CA GLU A 624 17.70 -22.75 -47.83
C GLU A 624 18.23 -21.82 -46.73
N THR A 625 17.62 -20.63 -46.60
CA THR A 625 17.99 -19.66 -45.55
C THR A 625 17.68 -20.20 -44.15
N ALA A 626 16.48 -20.74 -43.94
CA ALA A 626 16.08 -21.32 -42.66
C ALA A 626 16.93 -22.54 -42.28
N THR A 627 17.27 -23.39 -43.26
CA THR A 627 18.14 -24.56 -43.07
C THR A 627 19.56 -24.13 -42.71
N ARG A 628 20.07 -23.07 -43.35
CA ARG A 628 21.40 -22.50 -43.02
C ARG A 628 21.43 -21.96 -41.59
N ILE A 629 20.38 -21.25 -41.18
CA ILE A 629 20.22 -20.77 -39.80
C ILE A 629 20.23 -21.95 -38.82
N SER A 630 19.39 -22.97 -39.03
CA SER A 630 19.32 -24.16 -38.18
C SER A 630 20.69 -24.85 -38.04
N LYS A 631 21.45 -25.00 -39.14
CA LYS A 631 22.81 -25.57 -39.12
C LYS A 631 23.81 -24.75 -38.31
N GLU A 632 23.74 -23.42 -38.37
CA GLU A 632 24.64 -22.56 -37.60
C GLU A 632 24.33 -22.59 -36.10
N VAL A 633 23.04 -22.62 -35.73
CA VAL A 633 22.62 -22.73 -34.33
C VAL A 633 23.12 -24.04 -33.71
N MET A 634 23.14 -25.12 -34.48
CA MET A 634 23.54 -26.46 -34.04
C MET A 634 25.04 -26.62 -33.72
N LYS A 635 25.90 -25.70 -34.16
CA LYS A 635 27.33 -25.74 -33.82
C LYS A 635 27.51 -25.65 -32.29
N PRO A 636 28.52 -26.33 -31.69
CA PRO A 636 28.75 -26.25 -30.24
C PRO A 636 29.02 -24.80 -29.81
N ILE A 637 28.40 -24.37 -28.72
CA ILE A 637 28.65 -23.08 -28.07
C ILE A 637 29.52 -23.32 -26.85
N VAL A 638 30.67 -22.64 -26.80
CA VAL A 638 31.60 -22.77 -25.67
C VAL A 638 31.30 -21.65 -24.67
N TYR A 639 31.04 -22.03 -23.43
CA TYR A 639 30.91 -21.11 -22.30
C TYR A 639 31.64 -21.71 -21.09
N GLU A 640 32.58 -20.95 -20.50
CA GLU A 640 33.46 -21.41 -19.40
C GLU A 640 34.14 -22.78 -19.64
N GLY A 641 34.55 -23.03 -20.89
CA GLY A 641 35.24 -24.28 -21.26
C GLY A 641 34.33 -25.51 -21.41
N LYS A 642 33.00 -25.36 -21.30
CA LYS A 642 32.01 -26.42 -21.57
C LYS A 642 31.30 -26.17 -22.90
N GLU A 643 30.98 -27.26 -23.61
CA GLU A 643 30.24 -27.21 -24.88
C GLU A 643 28.74 -27.41 -24.65
N PHE A 644 27.93 -26.53 -25.26
CA PHE A 644 26.48 -26.59 -25.28
C PHE A 644 25.97 -26.77 -26.70
N PHE A 645 25.03 -27.70 -26.88
CA PHE A 645 24.39 -27.97 -28.15
C PHE A 645 22.94 -27.50 -28.10
N ILE A 646 22.57 -26.59 -29.01
CA ILE A 646 21.23 -26.03 -29.12
C ILE A 646 20.70 -26.32 -30.51
N THR A 647 19.44 -26.73 -30.59
CA THR A 647 18.72 -26.86 -31.86
C THR A 647 17.64 -25.81 -31.96
N ALA A 648 17.13 -25.56 -33.17
CA ALA A 648 16.06 -24.60 -33.40
C ALA A 648 14.95 -25.21 -34.26
N SER A 649 13.71 -24.97 -33.85
CA SER A 649 12.51 -25.27 -34.62
C SER A 649 12.04 -24.00 -35.34
N ILE A 650 11.87 -24.06 -36.66
CA ILE A 650 11.57 -22.90 -37.50
C ILE A 650 10.25 -23.11 -38.26
N GLY A 651 9.29 -22.21 -38.09
CA GLY A 651 8.00 -22.23 -38.77
C GLY A 651 7.88 -21.05 -39.74
N ILE A 652 7.46 -21.30 -40.98
CA ILE A 652 7.45 -20.32 -42.06
C ILE A 652 6.04 -20.10 -42.61
N SER A 653 5.66 -18.84 -42.80
CA SER A 653 4.46 -18.41 -43.54
C SER A 653 4.80 -17.41 -44.65
N PHE A 654 4.00 -17.42 -45.73
CA PHE A 654 4.15 -16.55 -46.89
C PHE A 654 2.98 -15.57 -47.03
N TYR A 655 3.30 -14.31 -47.25
CA TYR A 655 2.35 -13.36 -47.85
C TYR A 655 2.35 -13.51 -49.38
N PRO A 656 1.19 -13.55 -50.06
CA PRO A 656 -0.18 -13.49 -49.49
C PRO A 656 -0.82 -14.86 -49.19
N ASN A 657 -0.18 -15.97 -49.54
CA ASN A 657 -0.79 -17.31 -49.54
C ASN A 657 -1.25 -17.78 -48.16
N ASP A 658 -0.46 -17.52 -47.14
CA ASP A 658 -0.66 -18.00 -45.77
C ASP A 658 -1.19 -16.87 -44.85
N GLY A 659 -1.60 -15.72 -45.42
CA GLY A 659 -2.13 -14.58 -44.68
C GLY A 659 -1.92 -13.25 -45.39
N VAL A 660 -2.84 -12.29 -45.18
CA VAL A 660 -2.84 -10.97 -45.84
C VAL A 660 -2.47 -9.81 -44.91
N ASP A 661 -2.41 -10.06 -43.61
CA ASP A 661 -2.07 -9.12 -42.54
C ASP A 661 -0.99 -9.72 -41.62
N THR A 662 -0.29 -8.84 -40.88
CA THR A 662 0.81 -9.22 -39.99
C THR A 662 0.40 -10.26 -38.94
N HIS A 663 -0.80 -10.14 -38.38
CA HIS A 663 -1.26 -11.03 -37.32
C HIS A 663 -1.52 -12.45 -37.86
N SER A 664 -2.20 -12.57 -39.00
CA SER A 664 -2.45 -13.87 -39.65
C SER A 664 -1.15 -14.59 -40.02
N LEU A 665 -0.17 -13.88 -40.57
CA LEU A 665 1.12 -14.47 -40.96
C LEU A 665 1.92 -14.96 -39.74
N LEU A 666 1.96 -14.18 -38.66
CA LEU A 666 2.66 -14.58 -37.43
C LEU A 666 1.96 -15.76 -36.73
N LYS A 667 0.63 -15.74 -36.68
CA LYS A 667 -0.16 -16.86 -36.14
C LYS A 667 0.15 -18.15 -36.89
N ASN A 668 0.14 -18.10 -38.22
CA ASN A 668 0.36 -19.27 -39.07
C ASN A 668 1.81 -19.76 -39.02
N ALA A 669 2.79 -18.85 -38.88
CA ALA A 669 4.18 -19.23 -38.62
C ALA A 669 4.34 -19.92 -37.25
N ASP A 670 3.63 -19.50 -36.20
CA ASP A 670 3.72 -20.11 -34.87
C ASP A 670 3.10 -21.51 -34.85
N ILE A 671 1.98 -21.71 -35.56
CA ILE A 671 1.40 -23.05 -35.80
C ILE A 671 2.44 -23.97 -36.45
N ALA A 672 3.17 -23.49 -37.46
CA ALA A 672 4.23 -24.26 -38.12
C ALA A 672 5.41 -24.58 -37.18
N VAL A 673 5.81 -23.66 -36.28
CA VAL A 673 6.84 -23.92 -35.24
C VAL A 673 6.37 -25.03 -34.29
N ASN A 674 5.11 -24.97 -33.82
CA ASN A 674 4.57 -25.96 -32.92
C ASN A 674 4.54 -27.35 -33.57
N ARG A 675 4.18 -27.42 -34.86
CA ARG A 675 4.26 -28.67 -35.64
C ARG A 675 5.71 -29.16 -35.77
N ALA A 676 6.66 -28.26 -36.03
CA ALA A 676 8.08 -28.60 -36.08
C ALA A 676 8.57 -29.23 -34.76
N LYS A 677 8.15 -28.69 -33.62
CA LYS A 677 8.45 -29.24 -32.29
C LYS A 677 7.82 -30.60 -32.05
N GLN A 678 6.54 -30.78 -32.40
CA GLN A 678 5.82 -32.05 -32.23
C GLN A 678 6.46 -33.18 -33.03
N CYS A 679 6.96 -32.91 -34.23
CA CYS A 679 7.58 -33.94 -35.06
C CYS A 679 9.00 -34.32 -34.60
N GLY A 680 9.51 -33.78 -33.49
CA GLY A 680 10.83 -34.10 -32.93
C GLY A 680 11.79 -32.90 -32.80
N GLY A 681 11.33 -31.69 -33.11
CA GLY A 681 12.14 -30.47 -33.08
C GLY A 681 13.20 -30.41 -34.19
N ASN A 682 14.10 -29.43 -34.08
CA ASN A 682 15.27 -29.25 -34.96
C ASN A 682 14.95 -29.33 -36.47
N ARG A 683 13.90 -28.64 -36.92
CA ARG A 683 13.45 -28.69 -38.31
C ARG A 683 12.81 -27.41 -38.77
N VAL A 684 12.71 -27.30 -40.09
CA VAL A 684 12.05 -26.20 -40.80
C VAL A 684 10.71 -26.70 -41.32
N GLN A 685 9.63 -26.02 -40.94
CA GLN A 685 8.26 -26.38 -41.33
C GLN A 685 7.57 -25.19 -42.01
N PHE A 686 6.99 -25.44 -43.18
CA PHE A 686 6.08 -24.49 -43.81
C PHE A 686 4.68 -24.66 -43.24
N TYR A 687 3.96 -23.56 -43.08
CA TYR A 687 2.55 -23.58 -42.76
C TYR A 687 1.76 -24.24 -43.90
N SER A 688 0.80 -25.09 -43.54
CA SER A 688 -0.29 -25.54 -44.42
C SER A 688 -1.62 -25.39 -43.68
N ALA A 689 -2.71 -25.16 -44.41
CA ALA A 689 -4.04 -24.96 -43.81
C ALA A 689 -4.50 -26.16 -42.94
N GLU A 690 -4.07 -27.37 -43.31
CA GLU A 690 -4.32 -28.63 -42.56
C GLU A 690 -3.79 -28.58 -41.12
N MET A 691 -2.73 -27.80 -40.83
CA MET A 691 -2.14 -27.70 -39.48
C MET A 691 -3.03 -26.93 -38.49
N ASN A 692 -3.85 -26.00 -38.99
CA ASN A 692 -4.76 -25.23 -38.15
C ASN A 692 -5.92 -26.11 -37.66
N ASP A 693 -6.40 -27.03 -38.51
CA ASP A 693 -7.44 -28.00 -38.17
C ASP A 693 -6.95 -29.04 -37.16
N GLU A 694 -5.70 -29.52 -37.29
CA GLU A 694 -5.07 -30.40 -36.29
C GLU A 694 -4.96 -29.73 -34.90
N THR A 695 -4.66 -28.44 -34.86
CA THR A 695 -4.51 -27.68 -33.60
C THR A 695 -5.86 -27.50 -32.90
N LEU A 696 -6.91 -27.18 -33.66
CA LEU A 696 -8.29 -27.10 -33.14
C LEU A 696 -8.78 -28.48 -32.66
N HIS A 697 -8.53 -29.52 -33.46
CA HIS A 697 -8.89 -30.90 -33.11
C HIS A 697 -8.24 -31.34 -31.79
N ARG A 698 -6.97 -30.98 -31.57
CA ARG A 698 -6.25 -31.28 -30.32
C ARG A 698 -6.85 -30.61 -29.09
N LEU A 699 -7.23 -29.34 -29.19
CA LEU A 699 -7.91 -28.61 -28.11
C LEU A 699 -9.27 -29.24 -27.76
N GLU A 700 -10.03 -29.67 -28.77
CA GLU A 700 -11.28 -30.38 -28.54
C GLU A 700 -11.08 -31.74 -27.88
N MET A 701 -10.06 -32.50 -28.32
CA MET A 701 -9.70 -33.79 -27.73
C MET A 701 -9.30 -33.64 -26.26
N GLU A 702 -8.53 -32.62 -25.88
CA GLU A 702 -8.16 -32.39 -24.46
C GLU A 702 -9.41 -32.20 -23.59
N ARG A 703 -10.34 -31.37 -24.07
CA ARG A 703 -11.60 -31.11 -23.38
C ARG A 703 -12.41 -32.39 -23.18
N TYR A 704 -12.43 -33.29 -24.17
CA TYR A 704 -13.13 -34.57 -24.05
C TYR A 704 -12.42 -35.55 -23.12
N LEU A 705 -11.08 -35.62 -23.20
CA LEU A 705 -10.26 -36.53 -22.42
C LEU A 705 -10.43 -36.34 -20.90
N ARG A 706 -10.54 -35.09 -20.43
CA ARG A 706 -10.80 -34.78 -19.01
C ARG A 706 -12.08 -35.41 -18.47
N LYS A 707 -13.11 -35.60 -19.31
CA LYS A 707 -14.41 -36.16 -18.91
C LYS A 707 -14.54 -37.65 -19.20
N ALA A 708 -13.57 -38.24 -19.89
CA ALA A 708 -13.68 -39.60 -20.41
C ALA A 708 -13.68 -40.67 -19.29
N LEU A 709 -12.93 -40.45 -18.21
CA LEU A 709 -12.95 -41.33 -17.03
C LEU A 709 -14.29 -41.25 -16.28
N GLU A 710 -14.81 -40.05 -16.03
CA GLU A 710 -16.11 -39.83 -15.36
C GLU A 710 -17.26 -40.48 -16.14
N LYS A 711 -17.21 -40.39 -17.47
CA LYS A 711 -18.24 -40.91 -18.37
C LYS A 711 -18.08 -42.39 -18.73
N ARG A 712 -17.08 -43.08 -18.18
CA ARG A 712 -16.79 -44.51 -18.46
C ARG A 712 -16.60 -44.80 -19.95
N GLU A 713 -15.90 -43.93 -20.64
CA GLU A 713 -15.64 -44.04 -22.09
C GLU A 713 -14.41 -44.91 -22.41
N PHE A 714 -13.61 -45.26 -21.40
CA PHE A 714 -12.47 -46.16 -21.51
C PHE A 714 -12.86 -47.62 -21.29
N PHE A 715 -12.26 -48.51 -22.08
CA PHE A 715 -12.34 -49.96 -21.92
C PHE A 715 -10.99 -50.60 -22.23
N LEU A 716 -10.77 -51.83 -21.76
CA LEU A 716 -9.55 -52.58 -22.03
C LEU A 716 -9.83 -53.70 -23.05
N CYS A 717 -8.99 -53.75 -24.07
CA CYS A 717 -8.79 -54.96 -24.87
C CYS A 717 -7.59 -55.72 -24.32
N TYR A 718 -7.54 -57.02 -24.61
CA TYR A 718 -6.48 -57.90 -24.14
C TYR A 718 -5.93 -58.70 -25.31
N GLN A 719 -4.60 -58.82 -25.36
CA GLN A 719 -3.92 -59.63 -26.37
C GLN A 719 -3.07 -60.71 -25.71
N PRO A 720 -3.24 -62.00 -26.05
CA PRO A 720 -2.50 -63.08 -25.42
C PRO A 720 -1.03 -63.10 -25.84
N ILE A 721 -0.18 -63.46 -24.88
CA ILE A 721 1.24 -63.76 -25.03
C ILE A 721 1.39 -65.27 -24.82
N ILE A 722 1.95 -65.93 -25.83
CA ILE A 722 2.00 -67.40 -25.92
C ILE A 722 3.44 -67.88 -25.84
N ASP A 723 3.65 -69.00 -25.16
CA ASP A 723 4.92 -69.73 -25.18
C ASP A 723 5.09 -70.45 -26.51
N ILE A 724 6.18 -70.13 -27.22
CA ILE A 724 6.41 -70.59 -28.59
C ILE A 724 6.63 -72.12 -28.64
N ASN A 725 7.11 -72.71 -27.54
CA ASN A 725 7.43 -74.12 -27.46
C ASN A 725 6.22 -74.96 -27.11
N THR A 726 5.45 -74.54 -26.11
CA THR A 726 4.28 -75.27 -25.59
C THR A 726 2.96 -74.89 -26.28
N GLY A 727 2.88 -73.69 -26.86
CA GLY A 727 1.64 -73.14 -27.42
C GLY A 727 0.65 -72.65 -26.35
N GLU A 728 1.01 -72.67 -25.07
CA GLU A 728 0.14 -72.24 -23.97
C GLU A 728 0.17 -70.73 -23.78
N ILE A 729 -0.96 -70.18 -23.32
CA ILE A 729 -1.07 -68.75 -22.97
C ILE A 729 -0.40 -68.52 -21.60
N VAL A 730 0.66 -67.71 -21.59
CA VAL A 730 1.42 -67.37 -20.38
C VAL A 730 0.88 -66.10 -19.72
N GLY A 731 0.37 -65.16 -20.52
CA GLY A 731 -0.23 -63.94 -20.02
C GLY A 731 -0.95 -63.17 -21.11
N ASN A 732 -1.45 -61.99 -20.75
CA ASN A 732 -2.11 -61.10 -21.69
C ASN A 732 -1.61 -59.67 -21.51
N GLU A 733 -1.51 -58.92 -22.60
CA GLU A 733 -1.25 -57.49 -22.57
C GLU A 733 -2.56 -56.71 -22.53
N ALA A 734 -2.69 -55.78 -21.57
CA ALA A 734 -3.82 -54.89 -21.41
C ALA A 734 -3.64 -53.63 -22.27
N LEU A 735 -4.53 -53.48 -23.25
CA LEU A 735 -4.50 -52.44 -24.25
C LEU A 735 -5.70 -51.50 -24.07
N VAL A 736 -5.43 -50.28 -23.60
CA VAL A 736 -6.48 -49.28 -23.40
C VAL A 736 -7.11 -48.84 -24.73
N ARG A 737 -8.43 -48.63 -24.73
CA ARG A 737 -9.21 -48.11 -25.86
C ARG A 737 -10.18 -47.06 -25.36
N TRP A 738 -10.37 -46.00 -26.15
CA TRP A 738 -11.29 -44.91 -25.84
C TRP A 738 -12.43 -44.87 -26.86
N ARG A 739 -13.66 -45.08 -26.39
CA ARG A 739 -14.87 -45.00 -27.22
C ARG A 739 -15.62 -43.71 -26.88
N HIS A 740 -15.41 -42.68 -27.69
CA HIS A 740 -16.09 -41.40 -27.52
C HIS A 740 -17.38 -41.34 -28.35
N PRO A 741 -18.51 -40.81 -27.81
CA PRO A 741 -19.80 -40.79 -28.52
C PRO A 741 -19.80 -40.06 -29.87
N LYS A 742 -18.93 -39.04 -30.05
CA LYS A 742 -18.85 -38.25 -31.30
C LYS A 742 -17.66 -38.61 -32.19
N LEU A 743 -16.54 -39.03 -31.59
CA LEU A 743 -15.28 -39.29 -32.33
C LEU A 743 -15.16 -40.78 -32.71
N GLY A 744 -16.06 -41.62 -32.22
CA GLY A 744 -15.96 -43.06 -32.40
C GLY A 744 -14.84 -43.66 -31.55
N LEU A 745 -14.14 -44.65 -32.10
CA LEU A 745 -13.01 -45.30 -31.43
C LEU A 745 -11.74 -44.47 -31.65
N VAL A 746 -11.27 -43.80 -30.61
CA VAL A 746 -10.04 -43.01 -30.63
C VAL A 746 -8.85 -43.92 -30.36
N ARG A 747 -7.80 -43.80 -31.18
CA ARG A 747 -6.63 -44.68 -31.08
C ARG A 747 -5.69 -44.25 -29.93
N PRO A 748 -4.99 -45.19 -29.26
CA PRO A 748 -4.08 -44.89 -28.16
C PRO A 748 -3.00 -43.86 -28.49
N ASP A 749 -2.43 -43.92 -29.69
CA ASP A 749 -1.38 -43.00 -30.15
C ASP A 749 -1.82 -41.52 -30.16
N GLN A 750 -3.12 -41.27 -30.34
CA GLN A 750 -3.68 -39.93 -30.40
C GLN A 750 -3.92 -39.31 -29.02
N PHE A 751 -4.41 -40.10 -28.05
CA PHE A 751 -4.80 -39.57 -26.74
C PHE A 751 -3.76 -39.80 -25.65
N ILE A 752 -2.90 -40.82 -25.71
CA ILE A 752 -1.87 -41.07 -24.67
C ILE A 752 -0.85 -39.93 -24.65
N SER A 753 -0.37 -39.50 -25.82
CA SER A 753 0.54 -38.35 -25.94
C SER A 753 -0.06 -37.09 -25.31
N LEU A 754 -1.36 -36.86 -25.54
CA LEU A 754 -2.09 -35.73 -24.96
C LEU A 754 -2.31 -35.88 -23.45
N ALA A 755 -2.58 -37.10 -22.98
CA ALA A 755 -2.74 -37.42 -21.57
C ALA A 755 -1.45 -37.19 -20.77
N GLU A 756 -0.29 -37.51 -21.36
CA GLU A 756 1.02 -37.28 -20.74
C GLU A 756 1.31 -35.79 -20.58
N GLU A 757 1.10 -34.99 -21.63
CA GLU A 757 1.33 -33.54 -21.58
C GLU A 757 0.41 -32.81 -20.60
N THR A 758 -0.82 -33.29 -20.44
CA THR A 758 -1.84 -32.67 -19.59
C THR A 758 -1.85 -33.22 -18.16
N GLY A 759 -1.06 -34.26 -17.88
CA GLY A 759 -1.01 -34.96 -16.58
C GLY A 759 -2.18 -35.91 -16.32
N LEU A 760 -3.14 -36.04 -17.24
CA LEU A 760 -4.29 -36.96 -17.10
C LEU A 760 -3.87 -38.44 -17.16
N ILE A 761 -2.67 -38.73 -17.66
CA ILE A 761 -2.13 -40.09 -17.78
C ILE A 761 -2.04 -40.81 -16.43
N HIS A 762 -1.89 -40.08 -15.32
CA HIS A 762 -1.84 -40.69 -13.98
C HIS A 762 -3.19 -41.30 -13.58
N GLU A 763 -4.29 -40.58 -13.82
CA GLU A 763 -5.64 -41.06 -13.49
C GLU A 763 -6.06 -42.21 -14.40
N ILE A 764 -5.78 -42.09 -15.70
CA ILE A 764 -6.04 -43.16 -16.67
C ILE A 764 -5.24 -44.40 -16.29
N GLY A 765 -3.96 -44.22 -15.96
CA GLY A 765 -3.06 -45.27 -15.51
C GLY A 765 -3.55 -46.05 -14.31
N ARG A 766 -3.99 -45.35 -13.25
CA ARG A 766 -4.56 -45.96 -12.05
C ARG A 766 -5.78 -46.81 -12.38
N TRP A 767 -6.67 -46.30 -13.25
CA TRP A 767 -7.84 -47.05 -13.70
C TRP A 767 -7.46 -48.28 -14.52
N VAL A 768 -6.49 -48.18 -15.44
CA VAL A 768 -6.00 -49.30 -16.25
C VAL A 768 -5.42 -50.39 -15.34
N LEU A 769 -4.54 -50.05 -14.41
CA LEU A 769 -3.90 -50.99 -13.48
C LEU A 769 -4.94 -51.75 -12.65
N ALA A 770 -5.89 -51.03 -12.03
CA ALA A 770 -6.92 -51.65 -11.20
C ALA A 770 -7.83 -52.59 -12.04
N THR A 771 -8.22 -52.16 -13.24
CA THR A 771 -9.10 -52.94 -14.12
C THR A 771 -8.41 -54.19 -14.65
N ALA A 772 -7.16 -54.07 -15.11
CA ALA A 772 -6.37 -55.17 -15.65
C ALA A 772 -6.08 -56.24 -14.57
N CYS A 773 -5.69 -55.81 -13.36
CA CYS A 773 -5.43 -56.73 -12.25
C CYS A 773 -6.71 -57.48 -11.82
N LYS A 774 -7.84 -56.76 -11.75
CA LYS A 774 -9.14 -57.35 -11.39
C LYS A 774 -9.61 -58.36 -12.43
N GLN A 775 -9.49 -58.04 -13.73
CA GLN A 775 -9.86 -58.94 -14.81
C GLN A 775 -9.02 -60.23 -14.79
N THR A 776 -7.72 -60.09 -14.59
CA THR A 776 -6.80 -61.24 -14.54
C THR A 776 -7.10 -62.15 -13.35
N LYS A 777 -7.43 -61.58 -12.18
CA LYS A 777 -7.87 -62.39 -11.04
C LYS A 777 -9.16 -63.15 -11.34
N GLN A 778 -10.07 -62.56 -12.10
CA GLN A 778 -11.29 -63.23 -12.52
C GLN A 778 -10.99 -64.42 -13.44
N TRP A 779 -10.06 -64.27 -14.40
CA TRP A 779 -9.60 -65.40 -15.22
C TRP A 779 -8.89 -66.49 -14.42
N GLN A 780 -8.05 -66.13 -13.44
CA GLN A 780 -7.41 -67.11 -12.55
C GLN A 780 -8.41 -67.91 -11.70
N LYS A 781 -9.59 -67.36 -11.40
CA LYS A 781 -10.66 -68.10 -10.71
C LYS A 781 -11.39 -69.08 -11.63
N SER A 782 -11.45 -68.77 -12.92
CA SER A 782 -12.16 -69.56 -13.94
C SER A 782 -11.27 -70.53 -14.73
N GLY A 783 -9.94 -70.53 -14.52
CA GLY A 783 -8.97 -71.30 -15.32
C GLY A 783 -7.52 -71.26 -14.80
N ASN A 784 -6.53 -71.10 -15.71
CA ASN A 784 -5.09 -71.15 -15.42
C ASN A 784 -4.67 -70.21 -14.25
N LYS A 785 -4.25 -70.81 -13.14
CA LYS A 785 -3.91 -70.09 -11.89
C LYS A 785 -2.63 -69.25 -11.98
N GLN A 786 -1.81 -69.44 -13.01
CA GLN A 786 -0.54 -68.71 -13.21
C GLN A 786 -0.61 -67.66 -14.32
N LEU A 787 -1.80 -67.35 -14.84
CA LEU A 787 -1.96 -66.35 -15.89
C LEU A 787 -1.50 -64.97 -15.43
N SER A 788 -0.60 -64.38 -16.21
CA SER A 788 -0.02 -63.06 -15.95
C SER A 788 -0.65 -61.95 -16.78
N ILE A 789 -0.52 -60.70 -16.34
CA ILE A 789 -1.02 -59.52 -17.03
C ILE A 789 0.09 -58.50 -17.22
N PHE A 790 0.19 -57.99 -18.43
CA PHE A 790 1.16 -56.99 -18.84
C PHE A 790 0.45 -55.66 -19.03
N VAL A 791 0.95 -54.60 -18.39
CA VAL A 791 0.34 -53.27 -18.43
C VAL A 791 1.38 -52.24 -18.82
N ASN A 792 1.09 -51.52 -19.90
CA ASN A 792 1.89 -50.40 -20.37
C ASN A 792 1.87 -49.23 -19.39
N VAL A 793 3.06 -48.70 -19.09
CA VAL A 793 3.26 -47.55 -18.19
C VAL A 793 4.02 -46.45 -18.92
N SER A 794 3.45 -45.25 -18.94
CA SER A 794 4.14 -44.08 -19.51
C SER A 794 5.34 -43.66 -18.66
N ALA A 795 6.30 -42.97 -19.30
CA ALA A 795 7.41 -42.33 -18.59
C ALA A 795 6.91 -41.38 -17.49
N ALA A 796 5.87 -40.60 -17.76
CA ALA A 796 5.31 -39.65 -16.81
C ALA A 796 4.79 -40.36 -15.55
N GLN A 797 4.02 -41.43 -15.72
CA GLN A 797 3.52 -42.23 -14.59
C GLN A 797 4.64 -42.86 -13.78
N PHE A 798 5.63 -43.46 -14.44
CA PHE A 798 6.70 -44.19 -13.76
C PHE A 798 7.58 -43.28 -12.90
N GLN A 799 7.70 -42.01 -13.29
CA GLN A 799 8.47 -41.01 -12.54
C GLN A 799 7.66 -40.35 -11.42
N HIS A 800 6.36 -40.62 -11.31
CA HIS A 800 5.50 -40.01 -10.30
C HIS A 800 5.70 -40.66 -8.92
N GLU A 801 5.82 -39.85 -7.87
CA GLU A 801 6.11 -40.31 -6.51
C GLU A 801 5.06 -41.30 -5.98
N SER A 802 3.78 -41.11 -6.33
CA SER A 802 2.70 -42.01 -5.88
C SER A 802 2.58 -43.32 -6.65
N PHE A 803 3.35 -43.53 -7.71
CA PHE A 803 3.12 -44.64 -8.64
C PHE A 803 3.21 -46.01 -7.96
N ILE A 804 4.16 -46.17 -7.05
CA ILE A 804 4.35 -47.41 -6.29
C ILE A 804 3.12 -47.69 -5.41
N ASP A 805 2.55 -46.66 -4.81
CA ASP A 805 1.34 -46.79 -3.98
C ASP A 805 0.11 -47.09 -4.83
N ASP A 806 0.00 -46.51 -6.03
CA ASP A 806 -1.04 -46.86 -7.01
C ASP A 806 -0.98 -48.35 -7.39
N VAL A 807 0.23 -48.91 -7.60
CA VAL A 807 0.44 -50.34 -7.87
C VAL A 807 0.06 -51.21 -6.67
N LYS A 808 0.52 -50.86 -5.45
CA LYS A 808 0.13 -51.58 -4.23
C LYS A 808 -1.38 -51.59 -4.04
N GLN A 809 -2.04 -50.47 -4.30
CA GLN A 809 -3.48 -50.34 -4.18
C GLN A 809 -4.22 -51.23 -5.19
N ALA A 810 -3.79 -51.25 -6.46
CA ALA A 810 -4.37 -52.10 -7.49
C ALA A 810 -4.24 -53.61 -7.16
N LEU A 811 -3.07 -54.03 -6.65
CA LEU A 811 -2.84 -55.41 -6.19
C LEU A 811 -3.71 -55.76 -4.97
N ALA A 812 -3.79 -54.87 -3.98
CA ALA A 812 -4.61 -55.07 -2.78
C ALA A 812 -6.12 -55.20 -3.11
N GLN A 813 -6.63 -54.34 -4.00
CA GLN A 813 -8.03 -54.35 -4.42
C GLN A 813 -8.40 -55.60 -5.23
N SER A 814 -7.51 -56.03 -6.13
CA SER A 814 -7.73 -57.20 -6.99
C SER A 814 -7.45 -58.53 -6.30
N ARG A 815 -6.62 -58.54 -5.23
CA ARG A 815 -6.04 -59.75 -4.62
C ARG A 815 -5.27 -60.61 -5.63
N LEU A 816 -4.70 -59.97 -6.66
CA LEU A 816 -3.78 -60.61 -7.60
C LEU A 816 -2.42 -60.79 -6.90
N SER A 817 -1.78 -61.93 -7.14
CA SER A 817 -0.42 -62.14 -6.63
C SER A 817 0.53 -61.20 -7.38
N PRO A 818 1.45 -60.48 -6.70
CA PRO A 818 2.33 -59.50 -7.35
C PRO A 818 3.13 -60.08 -8.53
N ASN A 819 3.53 -61.34 -8.45
CA ASN A 819 4.27 -62.06 -9.48
C ASN A 819 3.50 -62.32 -10.78
N CYS A 820 2.19 -62.04 -10.80
CA CYS A 820 1.35 -62.15 -12.00
C CYS A 820 1.17 -60.79 -12.70
N LEU A 821 1.67 -59.69 -12.12
CA LEU A 821 1.64 -58.37 -12.74
C LEU A 821 3.01 -58.05 -13.33
N HIS A 822 3.03 -57.72 -14.61
CA HIS A 822 4.18 -57.23 -15.34
C HIS A 822 3.91 -55.81 -15.82
N LEU A 823 4.84 -54.90 -15.54
CA LEU A 823 4.76 -53.51 -16.00
C LEU A 823 5.70 -53.33 -17.19
N GLU A 824 5.14 -52.82 -18.29
CA GLU A 824 5.85 -52.60 -19.55
C GLU A 824 6.28 -51.14 -19.64
N LEU A 825 7.58 -50.94 -19.91
CA LEU A 825 8.21 -49.63 -20.03
C LEU A 825 9.02 -49.60 -21.30
N THR A 826 8.76 -48.62 -22.15
CA THR A 826 9.58 -48.45 -23.36
C THR A 826 11.02 -48.07 -23.01
N GLU A 827 11.98 -48.54 -23.81
CA GLU A 827 13.42 -48.28 -23.61
C GLU A 827 13.70 -46.77 -23.41
N ASN A 828 13.12 -45.93 -24.28
CA ASN A 828 13.27 -44.48 -24.22
C ASN A 828 12.69 -43.84 -22.94
N SER A 829 11.62 -44.40 -22.40
CA SER A 829 10.97 -43.89 -21.17
C SER A 829 11.87 -44.07 -19.96
N MET A 830 12.56 -45.21 -19.88
CA MET A 830 13.48 -45.54 -18.81
C MET A 830 14.73 -44.64 -18.82
N LEU A 831 15.28 -44.34 -20.01
CA LEU A 831 16.52 -43.58 -20.17
C LEU A 831 16.41 -42.09 -19.77
N ARG A 832 15.20 -41.54 -19.64
CA ARG A 832 15.00 -40.13 -19.25
C ARG A 832 15.56 -39.81 -17.86
N ASN A 833 15.46 -40.75 -16.92
CA ASN A 833 16.01 -40.62 -15.56
C ASN A 833 16.42 -42.01 -15.03
N LEU A 834 17.53 -42.52 -15.55
CA LEU A 834 17.97 -43.90 -15.32
C LEU A 834 18.13 -44.26 -13.83
N HIS A 835 18.70 -43.36 -13.01
CA HIS A 835 18.94 -43.63 -11.59
C HIS A 835 17.63 -43.80 -10.81
N HIS A 836 16.67 -42.88 -11.00
CA HIS A 836 15.35 -42.99 -10.37
C HIS A 836 14.59 -44.20 -10.89
N SER A 837 14.62 -44.46 -12.21
CA SER A 837 13.97 -45.62 -12.80
C SER A 837 14.47 -46.93 -12.19
N ILE A 838 15.79 -47.09 -12.00
CA ILE A 838 16.37 -48.27 -11.35
C ILE A 838 15.89 -48.41 -9.90
N GLN A 839 15.77 -47.30 -9.16
CA GLN A 839 15.26 -47.33 -7.79
C GLN A 839 13.81 -47.81 -7.74
N VAL A 840 12.93 -47.22 -8.56
CA VAL A 840 11.51 -47.60 -8.64
C VAL A 840 11.36 -49.06 -9.07
N MET A 841 12.13 -49.51 -10.07
CA MET A 841 12.10 -50.92 -10.49
C MET A 841 12.54 -51.87 -9.37
N LYS A 842 13.60 -51.55 -8.61
CA LYS A 842 14.03 -52.36 -7.45
C LYS A 842 12.93 -52.44 -6.39
N GLU A 843 12.22 -51.35 -6.14
CA GLU A 843 11.11 -51.33 -5.19
C GLU A 843 9.92 -52.17 -5.67
N LEU A 844 9.57 -52.08 -6.95
CA LEU A 844 8.54 -52.92 -7.56
C LEU A 844 8.91 -54.41 -7.54
N GLN A 845 10.18 -54.75 -7.79
CA GLN A 845 10.67 -56.12 -7.65
C GLN A 845 10.61 -56.62 -6.20
N ARG A 846 10.88 -55.79 -5.19
CA ARG A 846 10.70 -56.18 -3.78
C ARG A 846 9.23 -56.50 -3.45
N ILE A 847 8.29 -55.82 -4.10
CA ILE A 847 6.85 -56.12 -3.99
C ILE A 847 6.51 -57.44 -4.71
N GLY A 848 7.35 -57.87 -5.66
CA GLY A 848 7.19 -59.08 -6.46
C GLY A 848 6.61 -58.83 -7.85
N VAL A 849 6.50 -57.57 -8.28
CA VAL A 849 6.01 -57.18 -9.62
C VAL A 849 7.12 -57.35 -10.64
N GLY A 850 6.80 -57.93 -11.80
CA GLY A 850 7.73 -58.11 -12.91
C GLY A 850 7.89 -56.84 -13.74
N ILE A 851 9.09 -56.61 -14.28
CA ILE A 851 9.37 -55.49 -15.19
C ILE A 851 9.71 -56.03 -16.58
N ALA A 852 9.04 -55.48 -17.59
CA ALA A 852 9.28 -55.77 -18.99
C ALA A 852 9.76 -54.50 -19.72
N ILE A 853 10.83 -54.64 -20.49
CA ILE A 853 11.34 -53.56 -21.36
C ILE A 853 10.68 -53.73 -22.73
N ASP A 854 10.00 -52.69 -23.18
CA ASP A 854 9.22 -52.65 -24.41
C ASP A 854 9.91 -51.83 -25.53
N ASP A 855 9.52 -52.07 -26.78
CA ASP A 855 10.08 -51.45 -28.01
C ASP A 855 11.62 -51.54 -28.13
N PHE A 856 12.20 -52.65 -27.65
CA PHE A 856 13.67 -52.78 -27.57
C PHE A 856 14.32 -52.88 -28.96
N GLY A 857 15.33 -52.03 -29.20
CA GLY A 857 16.10 -52.00 -30.45
C GLY A 857 15.74 -50.88 -31.41
N SER A 858 14.68 -50.11 -31.15
CA SER A 858 14.24 -48.97 -31.97
C SER A 858 15.12 -47.70 -31.82
N GLY A 859 16.05 -47.68 -30.85
CA GLY A 859 16.95 -46.55 -30.54
C GLY A 859 18.43 -46.92 -30.36
N TYR A 860 19.26 -45.94 -29.99
CA TYR A 860 20.70 -46.14 -29.71
C TYR A 860 20.90 -46.78 -28.32
N ALA A 861 20.71 -48.10 -28.21
CA ALA A 861 20.93 -48.83 -26.97
C ALA A 861 22.42 -48.83 -26.57
N SER A 862 22.76 -48.26 -25.41
CA SER A 862 24.08 -48.40 -24.78
C SER A 862 24.08 -49.63 -23.88
N PHE A 863 24.71 -50.73 -24.32
CA PHE A 863 24.81 -52.00 -23.59
C PHE A 863 25.29 -51.89 -22.13
N SER A 864 25.98 -50.79 -21.78
CA SER A 864 26.48 -50.52 -20.44
C SER A 864 25.39 -50.46 -19.36
N TYR A 865 24.20 -49.97 -19.67
CA TYR A 865 23.15 -49.80 -18.65
C TYR A 865 22.33 -51.08 -18.46
N LEU A 866 22.09 -51.87 -19.53
CA LEU A 866 21.29 -53.10 -19.51
C LEU A 866 21.79 -54.11 -18.48
N LYS A 867 23.11 -54.20 -18.30
CA LYS A 867 23.74 -55.09 -17.31
C LYS A 867 23.23 -54.87 -15.87
N ASN A 868 22.85 -53.64 -15.54
CA ASN A 868 22.49 -53.24 -14.17
C ASN A 868 20.98 -53.01 -14.02
N LEU A 869 20.17 -53.29 -15.05
CA LEU A 869 18.73 -53.08 -14.99
C LEU A 869 18.03 -54.27 -14.30
N PRO A 870 17.22 -54.00 -13.26
CA PRO A 870 16.36 -55.00 -12.63
C PRO A 870 15.12 -55.30 -13.51
N ALA A 871 15.33 -55.83 -14.70
CA ALA A 871 14.29 -56.26 -15.63
C ALA A 871 14.14 -57.79 -15.64
N ASN A 872 12.97 -58.29 -16.05
CA ASN A 872 12.69 -59.72 -16.13
C ASN A 872 12.43 -60.16 -17.58
N ILE A 873 11.87 -59.26 -18.38
CA ILE A 873 11.40 -59.54 -19.73
C ILE A 873 11.90 -58.44 -20.67
N LEU A 874 12.24 -58.82 -21.89
CA LEU A 874 12.58 -57.91 -22.97
C LEU A 874 11.70 -58.25 -24.18
N LYS A 875 10.95 -57.25 -24.65
CA LYS A 875 10.07 -57.35 -25.82
C LYS A 875 10.78 -56.77 -27.04
N ILE A 876 10.85 -57.55 -28.11
CA ILE A 876 11.46 -57.15 -29.39
C ILE A 876 10.43 -56.33 -30.17
N ASP A 877 10.81 -55.12 -30.57
CA ASP A 877 9.96 -54.21 -31.33
C ASP A 877 9.46 -54.87 -32.63
N ARG A 878 8.17 -54.70 -32.92
CA ARG A 878 7.48 -55.24 -34.10
C ARG A 878 8.15 -54.89 -35.44
N SER A 879 8.88 -53.79 -35.54
CA SER A 879 9.55 -53.35 -36.76
C SER A 879 10.59 -54.37 -37.24
N PHE A 880 11.30 -55.02 -36.33
CA PHE A 880 12.25 -56.09 -36.65
C PHE A 880 11.55 -57.41 -36.98
N ILE A 881 10.37 -57.67 -36.41
CA ILE A 881 9.61 -58.90 -36.63
C ILE A 881 8.81 -58.84 -37.95
N LYS A 882 8.34 -57.66 -38.39
CA LYS A 882 7.58 -57.52 -39.65
C LYS A 882 8.39 -57.84 -40.90
N GLN A 883 9.72 -57.66 -40.86
CA GLN A 883 10.62 -57.86 -42.00
C GLN A 883 11.45 -59.16 -41.86
N LEU A 884 10.98 -60.09 -41.01
CA LEU A 884 11.68 -61.31 -40.65
C LEU A 884 11.59 -62.36 -41.77
N HIS A 885 12.42 -62.21 -42.80
CA HIS A 885 12.60 -63.17 -43.89
C HIS A 885 14.02 -63.74 -43.90
N THR A 886 14.19 -64.98 -44.36
CA THR A 886 15.42 -65.78 -44.29
C THR A 886 16.72 -65.11 -44.79
N ASN A 887 16.62 -64.01 -45.55
CA ASN A 887 17.75 -63.26 -46.12
C ASN A 887 17.84 -61.78 -45.70
N SER A 888 17.16 -61.33 -44.62
CA SER A 888 17.23 -59.93 -44.17
C SER A 888 18.27 -59.71 -43.06
N SER A 889 18.84 -58.49 -43.00
CA SER A 889 19.68 -58.04 -41.89
C SER A 889 18.96 -58.08 -40.54
N ASP A 890 17.63 -58.06 -40.54
CA ASP A 890 16.81 -58.04 -39.33
C ASP A 890 16.85 -59.36 -38.56
N ILE A 891 17.03 -60.51 -39.25
CA ILE A 891 17.27 -61.79 -38.56
C ILE A 891 18.53 -61.74 -37.71
N ALA A 892 19.59 -61.09 -38.20
CA ALA A 892 20.84 -60.97 -37.45
C ALA A 892 20.64 -60.12 -36.18
N ILE A 893 19.85 -59.05 -36.27
CA ILE A 893 19.50 -58.18 -35.13
C ILE A 893 18.64 -58.96 -34.13
N VAL A 894 17.56 -59.61 -34.58
CA VAL A 894 16.68 -60.40 -33.72
C VAL A 894 17.45 -61.53 -33.02
N LYS A 895 18.32 -62.25 -33.74
CA LYS A 895 19.20 -63.29 -33.16
C LYS A 895 20.15 -62.71 -32.11
N ALA A 896 20.74 -61.53 -32.37
CA ALA A 896 21.61 -60.85 -31.41
C ALA A 896 20.86 -60.44 -30.14
N ILE A 897 19.65 -59.88 -30.28
CA ILE A 897 18.79 -59.49 -29.15
C ILE A 897 18.41 -60.72 -28.30
N ILE A 898 18.00 -61.83 -28.94
CA ILE A 898 17.66 -63.08 -28.24
C ILE A 898 18.89 -63.62 -27.49
N THR A 899 20.03 -63.73 -28.17
CA THR A 899 21.27 -64.25 -27.56
C THR A 899 21.72 -63.39 -26.37
N MET A 900 21.63 -62.07 -26.50
CA MET A 900 21.94 -61.13 -25.42
C MET A 900 20.96 -61.27 -24.25
N GLY A 901 19.67 -61.36 -24.54
CA GLY A 901 18.63 -61.55 -23.54
C GLY A 901 18.88 -62.80 -22.69
N HIS A 902 19.24 -63.91 -23.33
CA HIS A 902 19.61 -65.15 -22.65
C HIS A 902 20.85 -64.96 -21.78
N GLY A 903 21.88 -64.26 -22.28
CA GLY A 903 23.10 -63.95 -21.54
C GLY A 903 22.88 -63.06 -20.29
N LEU A 904 21.80 -62.27 -20.28
CA LEU A 904 21.39 -61.44 -19.15
C LEU A 904 20.34 -62.11 -18.24
N GLY A 905 19.93 -63.34 -18.55
CA GLY A 905 18.89 -64.06 -17.80
C GLY A 905 17.48 -63.49 -17.97
N LEU A 906 17.23 -62.76 -19.06
CA LEU A 906 15.94 -62.16 -19.39
C LEU A 906 15.11 -63.11 -20.27
N LYS A 907 13.80 -63.15 -20.06
CA LYS A 907 12.88 -63.82 -20.99
C LYS A 907 12.56 -62.90 -22.17
N ILE A 908 12.40 -63.48 -23.36
CA ILE A 908 12.25 -62.71 -24.60
C ILE A 908 10.86 -62.90 -25.19
N VAL A 909 10.19 -61.78 -25.50
CA VAL A 909 8.89 -61.74 -26.17
C VAL A 909 9.09 -61.11 -27.55
N ALA A 910 8.65 -61.78 -28.62
CA ALA A 910 8.63 -61.20 -29.95
C ALA A 910 7.24 -60.61 -30.26
N GLU A 911 7.18 -59.32 -30.57
CA GLU A 911 5.93 -58.62 -30.88
C GLU A 911 5.65 -58.50 -32.37
N GLY A 912 4.39 -58.32 -32.75
CA GLY A 912 4.01 -58.09 -34.14
C GLY A 912 4.17 -59.33 -35.02
N VAL A 913 4.01 -60.53 -34.45
CA VAL A 913 3.99 -61.79 -35.19
C VAL A 913 2.72 -61.87 -36.04
N GLU A 914 2.83 -61.53 -37.33
CA GLU A 914 1.70 -61.44 -38.26
C GLU A 914 1.51 -62.69 -39.13
N MET A 915 2.54 -63.53 -39.31
CA MET A 915 2.52 -64.72 -40.17
C MET A 915 3.04 -65.97 -39.45
N GLY A 916 2.58 -67.16 -39.86
CA GLY A 916 3.02 -68.45 -39.30
C GLY A 916 4.52 -68.74 -39.53
N GLU A 917 5.09 -68.23 -40.62
CA GLU A 917 6.53 -68.32 -40.91
C GLU A 917 7.38 -67.61 -39.85
N HIS A 918 6.91 -66.48 -39.30
CA HIS A 918 7.61 -65.76 -38.23
C HIS A 918 7.70 -66.62 -36.97
N LEU A 919 6.64 -67.36 -36.62
CA LEU A 919 6.65 -68.27 -35.46
C LEU A 919 7.67 -69.40 -35.63
N GLN A 920 7.74 -70.00 -36.81
CA GLN A 920 8.69 -71.09 -37.07
C GLN A 920 10.15 -70.61 -37.00
N LEU A 921 10.41 -69.41 -37.51
CA LEU A 921 11.74 -68.81 -37.46
C LEU A 921 12.11 -68.39 -36.03
N LEU A 922 11.19 -67.77 -35.28
CA LEU A 922 11.40 -67.43 -33.87
C LEU A 922 11.62 -68.67 -32.99
N LYS A 923 10.94 -69.79 -33.29
CA LYS A 923 11.17 -71.09 -32.64
C LYS A 923 12.57 -71.63 -32.93
N THR A 924 13.06 -71.47 -34.16
CA THR A 924 14.42 -71.87 -34.55
C THR A 924 15.49 -71.00 -33.87
N LEU A 925 15.16 -69.74 -33.58
CA LEU A 925 16.03 -68.81 -32.87
C LEU A 925 15.95 -68.93 -31.33
N ASP A 926 15.20 -69.90 -30.80
CA ASP A 926 15.02 -70.16 -29.37
C ASP A 926 14.38 -68.97 -28.60
N CYS A 927 13.45 -68.26 -29.25
CA CYS A 927 12.65 -67.22 -28.57
C CYS A 927 11.65 -67.87 -27.59
N HIS A 928 11.45 -67.25 -26.42
CA HIS A 928 10.57 -67.80 -25.38
C HIS A 928 9.08 -67.58 -25.69
N TYR A 929 8.71 -66.33 -25.96
CA TYR A 929 7.32 -65.90 -26.04
C TYR A 929 7.03 -65.14 -27.34
N ALA A 930 5.80 -65.21 -27.84
CA ALA A 930 5.34 -64.50 -29.02
C ALA A 930 3.98 -63.81 -28.77
N GLN A 931 3.81 -62.66 -29.42
CA GLN A 931 2.58 -61.88 -29.44
C GLN A 931 2.35 -61.29 -30.85
N GLY A 932 1.13 -61.39 -31.37
CA GLY A 932 0.81 -60.81 -32.67
C GLY A 932 -0.49 -61.32 -33.29
N TYR A 933 -0.83 -60.79 -34.47
CA TYR A 933 -2.09 -61.08 -35.14
C TYR A 933 -2.19 -62.49 -35.74
N ALA A 934 -1.06 -63.17 -35.97
CA ALA A 934 -1.05 -64.58 -36.36
C ALA A 934 -1.61 -65.49 -35.25
N LEU A 935 -1.47 -65.05 -33.99
CA LEU A 935 -1.91 -65.79 -32.82
C LEU A 935 -3.35 -65.38 -32.47
N TYR A 936 -3.52 -64.13 -32.05
CA TYR A 936 -4.82 -63.60 -31.69
C TYR A 936 -4.81 -62.07 -31.75
N ARG A 937 -5.92 -61.48 -32.23
CA ARG A 937 -6.08 -60.02 -32.26
C ARG A 937 -6.49 -59.49 -30.87
N PRO A 938 -6.16 -58.24 -30.51
CA PRO A 938 -6.68 -57.63 -29.29
C PRO A 938 -8.20 -57.72 -29.25
N ALA A 939 -8.74 -58.34 -28.20
CA ALA A 939 -10.15 -58.66 -28.05
C ALA A 939 -10.69 -58.17 -26.70
N THR A 940 -12.00 -58.09 -26.53
CA THR A 940 -12.59 -57.74 -25.23
C THR A 940 -12.41 -58.87 -24.22
N ALA A 941 -12.65 -58.57 -22.94
CA ALA A 941 -12.55 -59.56 -21.88
C ALA A 941 -13.49 -60.76 -22.13
N GLU A 942 -14.69 -60.52 -22.65
CA GLU A 942 -15.71 -61.54 -22.93
C GLU A 942 -15.28 -62.46 -24.08
N GLU A 943 -14.80 -61.87 -25.18
CA GLU A 943 -14.32 -62.60 -26.35
C GLU A 943 -13.14 -63.50 -25.98
N LEU A 944 -12.17 -62.95 -25.24
CA LEU A 944 -10.97 -63.68 -24.85
C LEU A 944 -11.24 -64.76 -23.79
N SER A 945 -12.25 -64.56 -22.92
CA SER A 945 -12.64 -65.56 -21.92
C SER A 945 -13.04 -66.89 -22.55
N THR A 946 -13.66 -66.84 -23.74
CA THR A 946 -14.03 -68.05 -24.49
C THR A 946 -12.78 -68.78 -25.01
N TYR A 947 -11.80 -68.05 -25.51
CA TYR A 947 -10.53 -68.60 -25.99
C TYR A 947 -9.66 -69.18 -24.86
N ILE A 948 -9.58 -68.50 -23.72
CA ILE A 948 -8.85 -68.96 -22.53
C ILE A 948 -9.49 -70.23 -21.93
N MET A 949 -10.82 -70.39 -22.01
CA MET A 949 -11.52 -71.58 -21.52
C MET A 949 -11.48 -72.78 -22.50
N ILE A 950 -11.29 -72.56 -23.81
CA ILE A 950 -11.19 -73.62 -24.84
C ILE A 950 -9.77 -74.20 -24.97
N SER A 951 -8.78 -73.65 -24.26
CA SER A 951 -7.48 -74.31 -24.10
C SER A 951 -7.46 -75.24 -22.87
N PRO A 952 -7.96 -76.50 -22.98
CA PRO A 952 -7.42 -77.58 -22.19
C PRO A 952 -6.81 -78.68 -23.06
N LYS A 953 -5.60 -79.08 -22.65
CA LYS A 953 -4.76 -80.22 -23.05
C LYS A 953 -3.74 -80.01 -24.15
#